data_AF-A0AAD8ZLM5-F1
#
_entry.id   AF-A0AAD8ZLM5-F1
#
_cell.length_a   1.000
_cell.length_b   1.000
_cell.length_c   1.000
_cell.angle_alpha   90.00
_cell.angle_beta   90.00
_cell.angle_gamma   90.00
#
_symmetry.space_group_name_H-M   'P 1'
#
loop_
_entity.id
_entity.type
_entity.pdbx_description
1 polymer ?
#
loop_
_entity_poly.entity_id
_entity_poly.type
_entity_poly.pdbx_seq_one_letter_code
_entity_poly.pdbx_strand_id
1 'polypeptide(L)'
;MAARGGFQQAASGGAGGGGGGGMGPGPPVPGGGPGMGPGTPSGRLGPSGAQNHMYRSPMPGPGYPRPGMPPANRMTPQGPSMGPPGFGASPVSRPGMPVMDPSRKRPAPTQIQQVQQQNRTQHAKKKKMADKILPQRIRELVPESQAYMDLLAFERKLDQTIMRKRLDIQEALKRPIKQKRKLRIFISNTFNPAKPDAEDGEGTVASWELRVEGRLLEDTAVSKYEATKQKRKFSSFFKSLVIELDKDLYGPDNHLVEWHRTPTTQETDGFQVKRPGDVGVRCTVLLMLDYQPPQFKLDPRLARMLGIHTQTRPVIIQALWQYVKTHKLQDPHEREFINCDKYLHQIFETHRMKFSEIPQRLHALLMPPEPIIINHVISVDPNDQKKTACYDIDVEVDDTLKTQMNSFLLSTASQQEIAGLDNKIHETIETINQLKTQREFMLSFARDPQGFINDWLQSQCRDLKTMTDVVGNPEEERRAEFYFQPWAQEAVCRYFYSKLHLKSFMSSREDRSWSKLWASGTHKQEMDPQKNHEQRALCPAVRGSAIAKIVGANAAKHAMFDDTVNMWVFEEVVNGRKLTEIINTEHENVKYLPGHKLPPNVVAVPDLLEAVKGADILIFVIPHQFINKTCETIKGHIKKDAVGMSLIKAVWLGLLKQVWVYFMKGVDEGPDGLKLISDVIKEKLGITMTVLMGANLANEVAAEKFCETTIGCKSKEHGPLLKELMQTTNFRVTVVAEADVVEICGALKNIVAVGAGFCDGLGFGDNTKAAVIRLGLMEMIAFARIFCTAGPVSPATFLESCGVADLITTCYGGRNRKIGEAFARTGKTIEELEKEMLNGQKLQGPATAAEVNHILKHKNLVDKFPLFNAVYQICFQGHPVNEFINCLQNHPEHM
;
A
#
# COMPACT_ATOMS: atom_id res chain seq x y z
N MET A 1 4.73 14.82 58.17
CA MET A 1 4.85 16.29 58.31
C MET A 1 4.79 16.87 56.90
N ALA A 2 3.85 17.69 56.42
CA ALA A 2 2.87 18.62 57.02
C ALA A 2 3.25 20.13 56.86
N ALA A 3 3.09 20.64 55.64
CA ALA A 3 2.89 22.05 55.25
C ALA A 3 2.43 22.02 53.78
N ARG A 4 1.34 22.61 53.27
CA ARG A 4 0.33 23.58 53.74
C ARG A 4 0.75 25.06 53.71
N GLY A 5 0.17 25.77 52.74
CA GLY A 5 0.26 27.23 52.48
C GLY A 5 0.07 27.48 50.97
N GLY A 6 -0.72 28.45 50.51
CA GLY A 6 -1.67 29.33 51.19
C GLY A 6 -2.48 30.12 50.15
N PHE A 7 -3.77 30.35 50.38
CA PHE A 7 -4.63 31.12 49.46
C PHE A 7 -4.40 32.64 49.59
N GLN A 8 -4.66 33.37 48.51
CA GLN A 8 -5.22 34.71 48.62
C GLN A 8 -6.25 34.97 47.51
N GLN A 9 -7.42 35.47 47.89
CA GLN A 9 -8.49 35.96 47.02
C GLN A 9 -8.67 37.46 47.25
N ALA A 10 -9.01 38.22 46.21
CA ALA A 10 -9.96 39.34 46.23
C ALA A 10 -9.95 40.07 44.87
N ALA A 11 -10.97 40.83 44.44
CA ALA A 11 -12.43 40.75 44.65
C ALA A 11 -13.10 41.82 43.76
N SER A 12 -14.41 41.68 43.50
CA SER A 12 -15.29 42.67 42.82
C SER A 12 -14.97 43.01 41.35
N GLY A 13 -15.94 43.45 40.54
CA GLY A 13 -17.38 43.51 40.77
C GLY A 13 -18.10 44.43 39.77
N GLY A 14 -19.29 44.02 39.29
CA GLY A 14 -20.11 44.83 38.39
C GLY A 14 -21.17 43.98 37.68
N ALA A 15 -22.44 44.35 37.78
CA ALA A 15 -23.57 43.63 37.19
C ALA A 15 -24.68 44.59 36.73
N GLY A 16 -25.46 44.15 35.73
CA GLY A 16 -26.60 44.86 35.15
C GLY A 16 -26.45 45.09 33.64
N GLY A 17 -27.52 45.11 32.84
CA GLY A 17 -28.91 44.79 33.17
C GLY A 17 -29.94 45.40 32.19
N GLY A 18 -30.63 44.56 31.41
CA GLY A 18 -31.67 44.96 30.45
C GLY A 18 -31.15 45.52 29.11
N GLY A 19 -31.95 45.60 28.04
CA GLY A 19 -33.29 45.02 27.84
C GLY A 19 -34.06 45.59 26.63
N GLY A 20 -34.56 44.72 25.73
CA GLY A 20 -35.41 45.08 24.57
C GLY A 20 -34.66 45.66 23.35
N GLY A 21 -35.21 45.61 22.12
CA GLY A 21 -36.43 44.92 21.66
C GLY A 21 -36.81 45.24 20.20
N GLY A 22 -37.41 44.28 19.47
CA GLY A 22 -37.90 44.42 18.08
C GLY A 22 -36.79 44.49 17.00
N MET A 23 -37.09 44.40 15.69
CA MET A 23 -38.25 43.84 14.97
C MET A 23 -37.86 43.62 13.48
N GLY A 24 -38.65 42.87 12.71
CA GLY A 24 -38.43 42.67 11.25
C GLY A 24 -38.73 43.94 10.41
N PRO A 25 -38.57 43.89 9.06
CA PRO A 25 -39.46 43.04 8.26
C PRO A 25 -38.81 42.35 7.03
N GLY A 26 -39.66 41.66 6.24
CA GLY A 26 -39.32 40.97 4.99
C GLY A 26 -39.52 41.80 3.70
N PRO A 27 -39.74 41.14 2.54
CA PRO A 27 -39.46 41.69 1.20
C PRO A 27 -40.68 42.28 0.46
N PRO A 28 -40.45 42.92 -0.72
CA PRO A 28 -41.47 43.11 -1.75
C PRO A 28 -41.11 42.54 -3.14
N VAL A 29 -42.12 42.05 -3.85
CA VAL A 29 -42.22 41.66 -5.28
C VAL A 29 -43.70 41.89 -5.63
N PRO A 30 -44.13 42.62 -6.70
CA PRO A 30 -44.19 42.02 -8.06
C PRO A 30 -44.26 42.96 -9.31
N GLY A 31 -44.16 42.34 -10.51
CA GLY A 31 -45.19 42.52 -11.57
C GLY A 31 -44.82 43.21 -12.90
N GLY A 32 -45.23 42.60 -14.03
CA GLY A 32 -45.48 43.31 -15.31
C GLY A 32 -44.73 42.81 -16.57
N GLY A 33 -45.47 42.31 -17.58
CA GLY A 33 -45.04 42.18 -18.99
C GLY A 33 -45.80 43.19 -19.89
N PRO A 34 -46.02 42.97 -21.21
CA PRO A 34 -45.72 41.80 -22.07
C PRO A 34 -45.05 42.14 -23.43
N GLY A 35 -44.84 41.14 -24.32
CA GLY A 35 -44.40 41.35 -25.72
C GLY A 35 -44.29 40.05 -26.55
N MET A 36 -44.65 40.09 -27.85
CA MET A 36 -44.79 38.90 -28.74
C MET A 36 -43.49 38.48 -29.46
N GLY A 37 -43.46 37.24 -29.99
CA GLY A 37 -42.56 36.79 -31.08
C GLY A 37 -43.20 37.01 -32.47
N PRO A 38 -42.93 36.20 -33.52
CA PRO A 38 -42.04 35.03 -33.64
C PRO A 38 -41.09 35.09 -34.88
N GLY A 39 -40.42 33.99 -35.25
CA GLY A 39 -39.97 33.78 -36.65
C GLY A 39 -38.68 32.97 -36.87
N THR A 40 -38.80 31.81 -37.54
CA THR A 40 -37.69 31.19 -38.32
C THR A 40 -37.84 31.59 -39.80
N PRO A 41 -36.77 31.48 -40.63
CA PRO A 41 -36.76 30.34 -41.56
C PRO A 41 -35.37 29.77 -41.91
N SER A 42 -35.39 28.63 -42.59
CA SER A 42 -34.22 27.93 -43.15
C SER A 42 -33.72 28.55 -44.47
N GLY A 43 -32.44 28.35 -44.83
CA GLY A 43 -31.93 28.66 -46.17
C GLY A 43 -30.52 28.16 -46.45
N ARG A 44 -30.36 27.25 -47.43
CA ARG A 44 -29.06 26.91 -48.04
C ARG A 44 -28.77 27.87 -49.20
N LEU A 45 -27.48 28.13 -49.50
CA LEU A 45 -26.91 28.06 -50.86
C LEU A 45 -25.37 28.21 -50.83
N GLY A 46 -24.69 27.60 -51.80
CA GLY A 46 -23.33 27.94 -52.24
C GLY A 46 -23.39 28.42 -53.71
N PRO A 47 -22.38 28.19 -54.58
CA PRO A 47 -21.10 27.50 -54.38
C PRO A 47 -19.88 28.20 -55.06
N SER A 48 -18.73 27.49 -55.14
CA SER A 48 -17.60 27.68 -56.09
C SER A 48 -16.66 28.91 -55.89
N GLY A 49 -15.36 28.83 -56.26
CA GLY A 49 -14.56 27.67 -56.71
C GLY A 49 -13.19 28.06 -57.32
N ALA A 50 -12.38 27.04 -57.70
CA ALA A 50 -11.03 27.11 -58.33
C ALA A 50 -9.88 27.67 -57.44
N GLN A 51 -8.63 27.20 -57.48
CA GLN A 51 -7.89 26.09 -58.16
C GLN A 51 -6.59 25.81 -57.33
N ASN A 52 -5.67 24.84 -57.50
CA ASN A 52 -5.30 23.77 -58.44
C ASN A 52 -4.75 22.56 -57.60
N HIS A 53 -4.69 21.27 -57.99
CA HIS A 53 -4.03 20.53 -59.09
C HIS A 53 -2.49 20.44 -58.99
N MET A 54 -1.82 19.28 -59.15
CA MET A 54 -2.15 17.85 -59.50
C MET A 54 -1.18 16.89 -58.72
N TYR A 55 -1.12 15.54 -58.72
CA TYR A 55 -1.87 14.31 -59.12
C TYR A 55 -1.09 13.08 -58.53
N ARG A 56 -1.47 11.77 -58.56
CA ARG A 56 -2.62 10.97 -59.03
C ARG A 56 -2.73 9.63 -58.21
N SER A 57 -3.50 8.66 -58.70
CA SER A 57 -3.47 7.20 -58.39
C SER A 57 -3.69 6.41 -59.73
N PRO A 58 -3.92 5.07 -59.85
CA PRO A 58 -4.68 4.15 -58.98
C PRO A 58 -4.16 2.67 -58.87
N MET A 59 -4.95 1.80 -58.23
CA MET A 59 -4.83 0.31 -58.20
C MET A 59 -5.52 -0.36 -59.41
N PRO A 60 -5.18 -1.63 -59.74
CA PRO A 60 -6.17 -2.72 -59.59
C PRO A 60 -5.56 -4.11 -59.23
N GLY A 61 -6.43 -5.12 -59.02
CA GLY A 61 -6.13 -6.57 -59.10
C GLY A 61 -7.03 -7.25 -60.15
N PRO A 62 -7.27 -8.60 -60.17
CA PRO A 62 -6.74 -9.70 -59.33
C PRO A 62 -6.17 -10.90 -60.14
N GLY A 63 -5.73 -12.00 -59.50
CA GLY A 63 -5.57 -13.32 -60.20
C GLY A 63 -4.56 -14.34 -59.62
N TYR A 64 -4.92 -15.62 -59.67
CA TYR A 64 -4.10 -16.85 -59.48
C TYR A 64 -4.03 -17.61 -60.85
N PRO A 65 -3.22 -18.68 -61.12
CA PRO A 65 -2.75 -19.72 -60.18
C PRO A 65 -1.31 -20.32 -60.37
N ARG A 66 -1.05 -21.39 -59.60
CA ARG A 66 0.06 -22.40 -59.61
C ARG A 66 0.07 -23.26 -60.91
N PRO A 67 1.13 -24.08 -61.26
CA PRO A 67 1.73 -25.13 -60.39
C PRO A 67 3.23 -25.52 -60.59
N GLY A 68 3.73 -26.45 -59.74
CA GLY A 68 5.03 -27.15 -59.91
C GLY A 68 5.62 -27.75 -58.60
N MET A 69 5.90 -29.06 -58.56
CA MET A 69 6.45 -29.87 -57.43
C MET A 69 6.86 -31.28 -57.95
N PRO A 70 7.52 -32.18 -57.18
CA PRO A 70 8.35 -32.04 -55.96
C PRO A 70 9.83 -32.35 -56.36
N PRO A 71 10.61 -33.40 -55.94
CA PRO A 71 10.65 -34.29 -54.76
C PRO A 71 11.70 -33.83 -53.70
N ALA A 72 11.88 -34.37 -52.47
CA ALA A 72 11.18 -35.34 -51.60
C ALA A 72 11.91 -36.67 -51.25
N ASN A 73 11.85 -37.05 -49.95
CA ASN A 73 12.44 -38.23 -49.25
C ASN A 73 13.95 -38.08 -48.92
N ARG A 74 14.60 -38.69 -47.89
CA ARG A 74 14.29 -39.45 -46.63
C ARG A 74 15.61 -39.47 -45.78
N MET A 75 15.80 -39.98 -44.55
CA MET A 75 15.06 -40.83 -43.57
C MET A 75 15.49 -40.44 -42.12
N THR A 76 15.35 -41.35 -41.12
CA THR A 76 15.83 -41.31 -39.72
C THR A 76 16.41 -42.68 -39.32
N PRO A 77 17.30 -42.84 -38.31
CA PRO A 77 16.91 -43.53 -37.05
C PRO A 77 17.69 -43.08 -35.76
N GLN A 78 17.94 -44.00 -34.80
CA GLN A 78 18.26 -43.80 -33.36
C GLN A 78 19.76 -44.05 -32.97
N GLY A 79 20.11 -43.92 -31.66
CA GLY A 79 21.46 -44.21 -31.06
C GLY A 79 21.76 -45.70 -30.76
N PRO A 80 22.61 -46.13 -29.77
CA PRO A 80 23.13 -45.41 -28.57
C PRO A 80 24.60 -45.76 -28.08
N SER A 81 25.00 -45.28 -26.88
CA SER A 81 25.86 -45.96 -25.84
C SER A 81 27.39 -45.70 -25.64
N MET A 82 27.78 -45.42 -24.37
CA MET A 82 29.06 -45.62 -23.61
C MET A 82 30.41 -44.88 -23.93
N GLY A 83 31.20 -44.62 -22.86
CA GLY A 83 32.58 -44.03 -22.82
C GLY A 83 33.65 -45.04 -22.35
N PRO A 84 34.74 -44.73 -21.58
CA PRO A 84 35.27 -43.49 -20.93
C PRO A 84 36.72 -43.15 -21.45
N PRO A 85 37.77 -42.66 -20.71
CA PRO A 85 37.98 -41.85 -19.47
C PRO A 85 38.80 -40.53 -19.79
N GLY A 86 39.53 -39.78 -18.92
CA GLY A 86 39.57 -39.60 -17.44
C GLY A 86 40.99 -39.32 -16.84
N PHE A 87 41.15 -38.22 -16.05
CA PHE A 87 42.30 -37.81 -15.16
C PHE A 87 43.66 -37.42 -15.81
N GLY A 88 44.52 -36.56 -15.21
CA GLY A 88 44.37 -35.71 -14.01
C GLY A 88 45.66 -35.00 -13.52
N ALA A 89 45.55 -34.24 -12.42
CA ALA A 89 46.61 -33.66 -11.55
C ALA A 89 47.45 -32.42 -11.99
N SER A 90 47.99 -31.71 -10.97
CA SER A 90 48.91 -30.54 -10.99
C SER A 90 50.21 -30.91 -10.23
N PRO A 91 51.24 -30.05 -9.94
CA PRO A 91 51.41 -28.59 -10.17
C PRO A 91 52.84 -28.18 -10.69
N VAL A 92 53.32 -26.96 -10.34
CA VAL A 92 54.73 -26.45 -10.30
C VAL A 92 55.23 -25.47 -11.41
N SER A 93 55.72 -24.31 -10.94
CA SER A 93 56.73 -23.32 -11.45
C SER A 93 56.69 -22.61 -12.82
N ARG A 94 57.20 -21.36 -12.79
CA ARG A 94 57.55 -20.42 -13.90
C ARG A 94 59.02 -20.59 -14.34
N PRO A 95 59.43 -20.16 -15.57
CA PRO A 95 59.94 -18.78 -15.78
C PRO A 95 59.61 -18.14 -17.17
N GLY A 96 59.77 -16.82 -17.30
CA GLY A 96 59.71 -16.07 -18.57
C GLY A 96 59.00 -14.70 -18.47
N MET A 97 59.66 -13.62 -18.91
CA MET A 97 59.20 -12.21 -18.88
C MET A 97 59.84 -11.42 -20.05
N PRO A 98 59.24 -10.31 -20.51
CA PRO A 98 59.75 -9.00 -20.09
C PRO A 98 58.68 -7.91 -19.78
N VAL A 99 58.81 -7.27 -18.60
CA VAL A 99 59.09 -5.81 -18.40
C VAL A 99 58.55 -4.86 -19.49
N MET A 100 57.72 -3.82 -19.26
CA MET A 100 57.18 -3.12 -18.05
C MET A 100 55.72 -2.62 -18.38
N ASP A 101 54.99 -1.70 -17.73
CA ASP A 101 55.21 -0.61 -16.74
C ASP A 101 53.99 -0.47 -15.78
N PRO A 102 54.08 0.15 -14.57
CA PRO A 102 53.03 0.03 -13.54
C PRO A 102 52.47 1.34 -12.97
N SER A 103 51.22 1.71 -13.30
CA SER A 103 50.54 2.86 -12.65
C SER A 103 49.00 2.78 -12.50
N ARG A 104 48.44 1.69 -11.94
CA ARG A 104 47.04 1.70 -11.43
C ARG A 104 46.74 0.65 -10.33
N LYS A 105 46.88 1.03 -9.06
CA LYS A 105 46.31 0.28 -7.90
C LYS A 105 45.11 1.04 -7.32
N ARG A 106 43.98 0.36 -7.14
CA ARG A 106 42.88 0.82 -6.25
C ARG A 106 43.12 0.27 -4.84
N PRO A 107 42.87 1.05 -3.77
CA PRO A 107 42.93 0.55 -2.39
C PRO A 107 41.71 -0.35 -2.06
N ALA A 108 41.87 -1.24 -1.07
CA ALA A 108 40.81 -2.11 -0.57
C ALA A 108 40.14 -1.52 0.70
N PRO A 109 38.81 -1.65 0.87
CA PRO A 109 38.07 -1.07 2.00
C PRO A 109 38.00 -2.00 3.23
N THR A 110 39.12 -2.22 3.91
CA THR A 110 39.19 -3.12 5.09
C THR A 110 38.93 -2.39 6.43
N GLN A 111 37.83 -1.62 6.55
CA GLN A 111 37.55 -0.87 7.80
C GLN A 111 36.07 -0.54 8.12
N ILE A 112 35.11 -1.33 7.63
CA ILE A 112 33.66 -1.15 7.95
C ILE A 112 33.14 -2.22 8.94
N GLN A 113 33.87 -3.32 9.14
CA GLN A 113 33.34 -4.57 9.71
C GLN A 113 33.23 -4.64 11.25
N GLN A 114 33.32 -3.53 11.98
CA GLN A 114 33.17 -3.52 13.46
C GLN A 114 31.95 -2.75 13.99
N VAL A 115 31.29 -1.91 13.18
CA VAL A 115 30.06 -1.21 13.62
C VAL A 115 28.81 -2.07 13.43
N GLN A 116 28.85 -3.07 12.54
CA GLN A 116 27.66 -3.82 12.11
C GLN A 116 27.33 -5.07 12.96
N GLN A 117 28.13 -5.40 13.97
CA GLN A 117 28.01 -6.68 14.71
C GLN A 117 27.27 -6.58 16.06
N GLN A 118 27.14 -5.39 16.67
CA GLN A 118 26.39 -5.22 17.94
C GLN A 118 24.86 -5.13 17.77
N ASN A 119 24.34 -4.80 16.58
CA ASN A 119 22.89 -4.68 16.35
C ASN A 119 22.17 -6.02 16.03
N ARG A 120 22.88 -7.16 15.99
CA ARG A 120 22.30 -8.44 15.52
C ARG A 120 21.64 -9.32 16.59
N THR A 121 21.63 -8.88 17.85
CA THR A 121 21.09 -9.64 19.00
C THR A 121 19.83 -9.03 19.65
N GLN A 122 19.19 -8.02 19.04
CA GLN A 122 17.95 -7.40 19.56
C GLN A 122 16.66 -7.84 18.85
N HIS A 123 16.70 -8.79 17.91
CA HIS A 123 15.52 -9.30 17.20
C HIS A 123 14.98 -10.64 17.70
N ALA A 124 14.84 -10.74 19.03
CA ALA A 124 13.76 -11.56 19.58
C ALA A 124 12.41 -10.91 19.19
N LYS A 125 11.38 -11.72 18.92
CA LYS A 125 10.05 -11.24 18.47
C LYS A 125 9.44 -10.33 19.56
N LYS A 126 9.18 -9.05 19.25
CA LYS A 126 8.34 -8.20 20.12
C LYS A 126 6.93 -8.80 20.20
N LYS A 127 6.57 -9.31 21.39
CA LYS A 127 5.25 -9.87 21.70
C LYS A 127 4.16 -8.77 21.67
N LYS A 128 2.89 -9.15 21.52
CA LYS A 128 1.80 -8.20 21.21
C LYS A 128 1.32 -7.51 22.49
N MET A 129 0.87 -6.25 22.39
CA MET A 129 0.27 -5.51 23.52
C MET A 129 -1.01 -6.18 24.09
N ALA A 130 -1.69 -7.01 23.30
CA ALA A 130 -2.81 -7.84 23.76
C ALA A 130 -2.38 -8.82 24.86
N ASP A 131 -1.15 -9.34 24.77
CA ASP A 131 -0.60 -10.39 25.63
C ASP A 131 -0.22 -9.86 27.04
N LYS A 132 -0.35 -8.53 27.26
CA LYS A 132 -0.25 -7.86 28.58
C LYS A 132 -1.61 -7.66 29.28
N ILE A 133 -2.75 -8.04 28.70
CA ILE A 133 -4.08 -7.67 29.24
C ILE A 133 -4.69 -8.81 30.07
N LEU A 134 -5.02 -8.53 31.34
CA LEU A 134 -5.73 -9.49 32.20
C LEU A 134 -7.24 -9.55 31.85
N PRO A 135 -7.81 -10.75 31.61
CA PRO A 135 -9.24 -10.93 31.34
C PRO A 135 -10.14 -10.44 32.47
N GLN A 136 -11.34 -9.96 32.12
CA GLN A 136 -12.24 -9.28 33.07
C GLN A 136 -12.68 -10.17 34.25
N ARG A 137 -12.96 -11.46 34.01
CA ARG A 137 -13.24 -12.46 35.07
C ARG A 137 -12.11 -12.65 36.09
N ILE A 138 -10.87 -12.24 35.79
CA ILE A 138 -9.76 -12.30 36.76
C ILE A 138 -9.82 -11.10 37.71
N ARG A 139 -10.38 -9.97 37.28
CA ARG A 139 -10.60 -8.77 38.12
C ARG A 139 -11.72 -8.98 39.14
N GLU A 140 -12.71 -9.79 38.76
CA GLU A 140 -13.77 -10.29 39.66
C GLU A 140 -13.25 -11.27 40.73
N LEU A 141 -12.05 -11.85 40.54
CA LEU A 141 -11.42 -12.81 41.45
C LEU A 141 -10.24 -12.23 42.25
N VAL A 142 -9.56 -11.21 41.71
CA VAL A 142 -8.37 -10.55 42.29
C VAL A 142 -8.47 -9.04 42.02
N PRO A 143 -9.06 -8.25 42.93
CA PRO A 143 -9.26 -6.80 42.74
C PRO A 143 -7.98 -6.01 42.47
N GLU A 144 -6.85 -6.46 43.02
CA GLU A 144 -5.51 -5.87 42.86
C GLU A 144 -5.05 -5.83 41.39
N SER A 145 -5.61 -6.70 40.54
CA SER A 145 -5.35 -6.70 39.10
C SER A 145 -5.77 -5.40 38.39
N GLN A 146 -6.64 -4.59 38.99
CA GLN A 146 -6.96 -3.26 38.45
C GLN A 146 -5.75 -2.31 38.52
N ALA A 147 -4.98 -2.33 39.61
CA ALA A 147 -3.78 -1.48 39.74
C ALA A 147 -2.73 -1.81 38.67
N TYR A 148 -2.61 -3.09 38.29
CA TYR A 148 -1.79 -3.51 37.15
C TYR A 148 -2.31 -2.94 35.80
N MET A 149 -3.63 -2.95 35.58
CA MET A 149 -4.24 -2.36 34.38
C MET A 149 -4.04 -0.83 34.31
N ASP A 150 -4.05 -0.14 35.45
CA ASP A 150 -3.80 1.31 35.53
C ASP A 150 -2.33 1.64 35.28
N LEU A 151 -1.39 0.83 35.79
CA LEU A 151 0.04 0.92 35.45
C LEU A 151 0.29 0.67 33.95
N LEU A 152 -0.38 -0.32 33.34
CA LEU A 152 -0.33 -0.59 31.90
C LEU A 152 -0.93 0.57 31.07
N ALA A 153 -1.91 1.30 31.59
CA ALA A 153 -2.43 2.52 30.96
C ALA A 153 -1.44 3.70 31.07
N PHE A 154 -0.72 3.82 32.19
CA PHE A 154 0.33 4.80 32.39
C PHE A 154 1.55 4.54 31.48
N GLU A 155 2.01 3.28 31.40
CA GLU A 155 3.06 2.80 30.48
C GLU A 155 2.78 3.28 29.04
N ARG A 156 1.57 3.00 28.52
CA ARG A 156 1.15 3.41 27.17
C ARG A 156 1.22 4.93 26.94
N LYS A 157 0.85 5.73 27.95
CA LYS A 157 0.88 7.20 27.86
C LYS A 157 2.32 7.74 27.88
N LEU A 158 3.19 7.11 28.65
CA LEU A 158 4.62 7.40 28.72
C LEU A 158 5.32 7.04 27.39
N ASP A 159 5.06 5.84 26.85
CA ASP A 159 5.54 5.39 25.53
C ASP A 159 5.13 6.33 24.39
N GLN A 160 3.85 6.72 24.32
CA GLN A 160 3.35 7.69 23.33
C GLN A 160 4.08 9.04 23.43
N THR A 161 4.37 9.48 24.66
CA THR A 161 5.08 10.74 24.91
C THR A 161 6.55 10.65 24.49
N ILE A 162 7.23 9.55 24.80
CA ILE A 162 8.62 9.29 24.38
C ILE A 162 8.71 9.17 22.86
N MET A 163 7.83 8.40 22.21
CA MET A 163 7.83 8.22 20.76
C MET A 163 7.59 9.56 20.04
N ARG A 164 6.61 10.35 20.50
CA ARG A 164 6.41 11.72 19.99
C ARG A 164 7.66 12.58 20.16
N LYS A 165 8.31 12.56 21.33
CA LYS A 165 9.53 13.35 21.57
C LYS A 165 10.73 12.89 20.73
N ARG A 166 10.86 11.59 20.43
CA ARG A 166 11.86 11.10 19.46
C ARG A 166 11.58 11.61 18.04
N LEU A 167 10.32 11.67 17.62
CA LEU A 167 9.93 12.26 16.33
C LEU A 167 10.16 13.79 16.29
N ASP A 168 9.80 14.53 17.35
CA ASP A 168 10.08 15.97 17.49
C ASP A 168 11.60 16.24 17.31
N ILE A 169 12.45 15.46 17.97
CA ILE A 169 13.92 15.53 17.88
C ILE A 169 14.42 15.15 16.48
N GLN A 170 13.85 14.10 15.87
CA GLN A 170 14.22 13.66 14.52
C GLN A 170 13.82 14.67 13.44
N GLU A 171 12.73 15.42 13.61
CA GLU A 171 12.38 16.52 12.71
C GLU A 171 13.30 17.74 12.93
N ALA A 172 13.60 18.09 14.19
CA ALA A 172 14.55 19.15 14.51
C ALA A 172 15.92 18.90 13.85
N LEU A 173 16.41 17.65 13.88
CA LEU A 173 17.67 17.24 13.25
C LEU A 173 17.69 17.31 11.71
N LYS A 174 16.52 17.37 11.03
CA LYS A 174 16.44 17.63 9.58
C LYS A 174 16.70 19.10 9.24
N ARG A 175 16.56 20.01 10.21
CA ARG A 175 16.87 21.43 10.06
C ARG A 175 18.36 21.60 10.41
N PRO A 176 19.24 22.06 9.49
CA PRO A 176 20.67 22.13 9.76
C PRO A 176 20.98 23.24 10.77
N ILE A 177 21.10 22.86 12.05
CA ILE A 177 21.57 23.76 13.11
C ILE A 177 23.05 24.01 12.87
N LYS A 178 23.36 25.23 12.43
CA LYS A 178 24.69 25.74 12.13
C LYS A 178 25.07 26.81 13.14
N GLN A 179 26.24 26.68 13.73
CA GLN A 179 26.87 27.72 14.54
C GLN A 179 27.78 28.56 13.64
N LYS A 180 27.74 29.88 13.78
CA LYS A 180 28.80 30.75 13.26
C LYS A 180 30.03 30.62 14.16
N ARG A 181 31.20 30.44 13.56
CA ARG A 181 32.50 30.43 14.26
C ARG A 181 33.52 31.21 13.46
N LYS A 182 34.53 31.77 14.12
CA LYS A 182 35.60 32.53 13.46
C LYS A 182 36.66 31.59 12.90
N LEU A 183 36.91 31.68 11.60
CA LEU A 183 38.08 31.11 10.94
C LEU A 183 39.13 32.20 10.82
N ARG A 184 40.29 32.01 11.46
CA ARG A 184 41.44 32.91 11.31
C ARG A 184 42.27 32.48 10.11
N ILE A 185 42.56 33.42 9.23
CA ILE A 185 43.41 33.26 8.05
C ILE A 185 44.73 33.97 8.32
N PHE A 186 45.83 33.29 8.02
CA PHE A 186 47.19 33.75 8.17
C PHE A 186 47.81 33.92 6.78
N ILE A 187 48.30 35.11 6.49
CA ILE A 187 49.06 35.39 5.26
C ILE A 187 50.47 35.81 5.67
N SER A 188 51.49 35.11 5.15
CA SER A 188 52.88 35.40 5.43
C SER A 188 53.76 35.12 4.22
N ASN A 189 54.79 35.92 4.02
CA ASN A 189 55.80 35.74 2.99
C ASN A 189 57.19 35.53 3.57
N THR A 190 58.01 34.75 2.87
CA THR A 190 59.41 34.50 3.19
C THR A 190 60.24 34.68 1.93
N PHE A 191 61.35 35.41 2.00
CA PHE A 191 62.22 35.67 0.86
C PHE A 191 63.55 34.92 1.03
N ASN A 192 63.87 34.10 0.03
CA ASN A 192 65.12 33.36 -0.05
C ASN A 192 66.05 34.10 -1.01
N PRO A 193 67.10 34.79 -0.53
CA PRO A 193 68.07 35.44 -1.41
C PRO A 193 68.82 34.40 -2.23
N ALA A 194 69.33 34.83 -3.39
CA ALA A 194 70.21 34.01 -4.22
C ALA A 194 71.48 33.63 -3.44
N LYS A 195 71.90 32.36 -3.49
CA LYS A 195 73.24 31.96 -3.05
C LYS A 195 74.16 31.88 -4.27
N PRO A 196 75.31 32.58 -4.29
CA PRO A 196 76.37 32.27 -5.23
C PRO A 196 76.92 30.86 -4.95
N ASP A 197 77.15 30.13 -6.03
CA ASP A 197 77.95 28.92 -6.21
C ASP A 197 78.11 27.98 -5.00
N ALA A 198 77.35 26.88 -5.02
CA ALA A 198 77.75 25.63 -4.37
C ALA A 198 78.68 24.85 -5.33
N GLU A 199 79.56 24.01 -4.78
CA GLU A 199 80.64 23.33 -5.54
C GLU A 199 80.12 22.37 -6.65
N ASP A 200 78.84 21.98 -6.61
CA ASP A 200 78.16 21.15 -7.63
C ASP A 200 77.47 21.94 -8.78
N GLY A 201 77.67 23.26 -8.87
CA GLY A 201 77.45 24.02 -10.12
C GLY A 201 76.04 24.53 -10.44
N GLU A 202 75.00 24.26 -9.64
CA GLU A 202 73.69 24.95 -9.76
C GLU A 202 73.60 26.16 -8.82
N GLY A 203 73.80 27.36 -9.38
CA GLY A 203 73.54 28.63 -8.68
C GLY A 203 72.05 28.85 -8.39
N THR A 204 71.71 29.29 -7.18
CA THR A 204 70.29 29.39 -6.76
C THR A 204 69.71 30.78 -7.00
N VAL A 205 68.61 30.86 -7.75
CA VAL A 205 67.92 32.12 -8.07
C VAL A 205 67.11 32.64 -6.86
N ALA A 206 67.16 33.95 -6.63
CA ALA A 206 66.38 34.63 -5.60
C ALA A 206 64.88 34.35 -5.76
N SER A 207 64.20 33.97 -4.68
CA SER A 207 62.80 33.53 -4.74
C SER A 207 62.02 33.81 -3.46
N TRP A 208 60.82 34.34 -3.63
CA TRP A 208 59.86 34.51 -2.54
C TRP A 208 58.89 33.33 -2.48
N GLU A 209 58.37 33.12 -1.28
CA GLU A 209 57.34 32.14 -0.95
C GLU A 209 56.20 32.85 -0.21
N LEU A 210 54.97 32.70 -0.69
CA LEU A 210 53.75 33.18 -0.06
C LEU A 210 52.99 31.99 0.52
N ARG A 211 52.57 32.10 1.78
CA ARG A 211 51.69 31.13 2.45
C ARG A 211 50.36 31.78 2.81
N VAL A 212 49.28 31.05 2.52
CA VAL A 212 47.92 31.35 2.93
C VAL A 212 47.41 30.15 3.72
N GLU A 213 47.46 30.24 5.05
CA GLU A 213 47.05 29.19 5.99
C GLU A 213 45.80 29.62 6.76
N GLY A 214 45.12 28.69 7.44
CA GLY A 214 44.03 29.09 8.33
C GLY A 214 43.61 28.05 9.35
N ARG A 215 43.00 28.55 10.44
CA ARG A 215 42.64 27.76 11.62
C ARG A 215 41.35 28.25 12.22
N LEU A 216 40.41 27.33 12.45
CA LEU A 216 39.18 27.61 13.17
C LEU A 216 39.52 27.99 14.63
N LEU A 217 38.97 29.10 15.11
CA LEU A 217 39.09 29.50 16.51
C LEU A 217 38.10 28.70 17.36
N GLU A 218 38.59 28.22 18.51
CA GLU A 218 37.84 27.40 19.46
C GLU A 218 37.63 28.20 20.75
N ASP A 219 36.38 28.35 21.19
CA ASP A 219 36.06 29.05 22.43
C ASP A 219 36.71 28.34 23.62
N THR A 220 37.59 29.05 24.31
CA THR A 220 38.60 28.48 25.21
C THR A 220 38.02 27.90 26.52
N ALA A 221 36.71 28.03 26.73
CA ALA A 221 35.98 27.59 27.91
C ALA A 221 35.46 26.15 27.84
N VAL A 222 35.47 25.49 26.67
CA VAL A 222 34.83 24.17 26.47
C VAL A 222 35.79 23.17 25.82
N SER A 223 35.70 21.91 26.26
CA SER A 223 36.32 20.73 25.63
C SER A 223 37.86 20.61 25.63
N LYS A 224 38.48 20.53 26.82
CA LYS A 224 39.66 19.67 27.02
C LYS A 224 39.39 18.17 26.74
N TYR A 225 38.13 17.77 26.60
CA TYR A 225 37.66 16.40 26.42
C TYR A 225 37.36 15.97 24.96
N GLU A 226 37.42 16.86 23.96
CA GLU A 226 37.09 16.51 22.55
C GLU A 226 38.28 16.59 21.58
N ALA A 227 39.52 16.60 22.09
CA ALA A 227 40.74 16.76 21.29
C ALA A 227 40.95 15.70 20.19
N THR A 228 40.23 14.57 20.25
CA THR A 228 40.33 13.44 19.32
C THR A 228 39.44 13.52 18.08
N LYS A 229 38.58 14.55 17.94
CA LYS A 229 37.77 14.73 16.72
C LYS A 229 38.57 15.41 15.62
N GLN A 230 38.41 14.90 14.40
CA GLN A 230 39.12 15.35 13.20
C GLN A 230 38.77 16.82 12.88
N LYS A 231 39.72 17.73 13.14
CA LYS A 231 39.50 19.18 12.92
C LYS A 231 39.33 19.46 11.43
N ARG A 232 38.29 20.24 11.07
CA ARG A 232 38.06 20.66 9.67
C ARG A 232 39.23 21.49 9.17
N LYS A 233 39.76 21.08 8.02
CA LYS A 233 40.89 21.71 7.34
C LYS A 233 40.52 23.07 6.75
N PHE A 234 41.48 23.98 6.61
CA PHE A 234 41.29 25.31 6.03
C PHE A 234 40.58 25.26 4.66
N SER A 235 41.06 24.44 3.73
CA SER A 235 40.47 24.36 2.38
C SER A 235 39.08 23.72 2.34
N SER A 236 38.64 23.06 3.42
CA SER A 236 37.25 22.58 3.58
C SER A 236 36.22 23.70 3.67
N PHE A 237 36.63 24.95 3.89
CA PHE A 237 35.72 26.11 3.97
C PHE A 237 35.57 26.86 2.64
N PHE A 238 36.44 26.62 1.65
CA PHE A 238 36.47 27.37 0.38
C PHE A 238 36.21 26.49 -0.84
N LYS A 239 35.36 26.96 -1.75
CA LYS A 239 35.09 26.36 -3.06
C LYS A 239 36.26 26.63 -4.02
N SER A 240 36.87 27.80 -3.93
CA SER A 240 38.09 28.16 -4.66
C SER A 240 38.87 29.27 -3.97
N LEU A 241 40.14 29.36 -4.32
CA LEU A 241 41.10 30.37 -3.91
C LEU A 241 41.84 30.83 -5.16
N VAL A 242 41.97 32.14 -5.36
CA VAL A 242 42.78 32.72 -6.44
C VAL A 242 43.77 33.70 -5.83
N ILE A 243 45.02 33.65 -6.29
CA ILE A 243 46.04 34.66 -5.99
C ILE A 243 46.39 35.37 -7.30
N GLU A 244 46.08 36.65 -7.36
CA GLU A 244 46.51 37.57 -8.40
C GLU A 244 47.79 38.27 -7.94
N LEU A 245 48.82 38.24 -8.78
CA LEU A 245 50.10 38.91 -8.60
C LEU A 245 50.17 40.13 -9.53
N ASP A 246 51.12 41.02 -9.29
CA ASP A 246 51.33 42.18 -10.15
C ASP A 246 51.63 41.76 -11.61
N LYS A 247 50.72 42.14 -12.51
CA LYS A 247 50.68 41.66 -13.90
C LYS A 247 51.86 42.13 -14.74
N ASP A 248 52.39 43.31 -14.43
CA ASP A 248 53.51 43.90 -15.16
C ASP A 248 54.86 43.21 -14.79
N LEU A 249 54.91 42.53 -13.64
CA LEU A 249 56.08 41.77 -13.17
C LEU A 249 56.08 40.29 -13.65
N TYR A 250 54.91 39.66 -13.78
CA TYR A 250 54.80 38.22 -14.11
C TYR A 250 54.15 37.91 -15.47
N GLY A 251 53.63 38.92 -16.17
CA GLY A 251 52.99 38.75 -17.48
C GLY A 251 51.62 38.05 -17.41
N PRO A 252 50.90 37.98 -18.55
CA PRO A 252 49.51 37.54 -18.59
C PRO A 252 49.30 36.10 -18.10
N ASP A 253 50.27 35.19 -18.32
CA ASP A 253 50.06 33.76 -18.07
C ASP A 253 50.52 33.29 -16.67
N ASN A 254 51.42 34.02 -16.00
CA ASN A 254 51.99 33.60 -14.71
C ASN A 254 51.54 34.44 -13.50
N HIS A 255 50.85 35.57 -13.73
CA HIS A 255 50.34 36.44 -12.66
C HIS A 255 49.16 35.86 -11.86
N LEU A 256 48.50 34.79 -12.34
CA LEU A 256 47.38 34.14 -11.65
C LEU A 256 47.78 32.76 -11.12
N VAL A 257 47.33 32.45 -9.90
CA VAL A 257 47.42 31.10 -9.32
C VAL A 257 46.04 30.72 -8.78
N GLU A 258 45.39 29.76 -9.43
CA GLU A 258 44.01 29.34 -9.10
C GLU A 258 43.99 27.94 -8.48
N TRP A 259 43.16 27.78 -7.45
CA TRP A 259 42.78 26.49 -6.87
C TRP A 259 41.25 26.37 -6.79
N HIS A 260 40.70 25.29 -7.33
CA HIS A 260 39.27 24.97 -7.24
C HIS A 260 39.09 23.60 -6.57
N ARG A 261 38.18 23.52 -5.60
CA ARG A 261 37.86 22.23 -4.96
C ARG A 261 37.04 21.36 -5.90
N THR A 262 37.56 20.19 -6.22
CA THR A 262 36.83 19.09 -6.86
C THR A 262 36.48 17.99 -5.84
N PRO A 263 35.54 17.08 -6.12
CA PRO A 263 35.19 15.97 -5.21
C PRO A 263 36.34 15.00 -4.87
N THR A 264 37.48 15.09 -5.58
CA THR A 264 38.68 14.28 -5.36
C THR A 264 39.85 15.07 -4.76
N THR A 265 39.66 16.36 -4.46
CA THR A 265 40.71 17.22 -3.89
C THR A 265 40.95 16.84 -2.43
N GLN A 266 42.21 16.67 -2.02
CA GLN A 266 42.57 16.47 -0.62
C GLN A 266 42.49 17.78 0.15
N GLU A 267 41.97 17.75 1.37
CA GLU A 267 41.85 18.95 2.20
C GLU A 267 43.16 19.29 2.93
N THR A 268 43.48 20.58 3.02
CA THR A 268 44.75 21.13 3.52
C THR A 268 44.51 22.28 4.49
N ASP A 269 45.45 22.53 5.40
CA ASP A 269 45.39 23.67 6.34
C ASP A 269 45.95 24.98 5.75
N GLY A 270 46.46 24.93 4.52
CA GLY A 270 46.96 26.09 3.80
C GLY A 270 47.41 25.79 2.38
N PHE A 271 47.92 26.82 1.73
CA PHE A 271 48.47 26.84 0.38
C PHE A 271 49.81 27.60 0.36
N GLN A 272 50.76 27.13 -0.44
CA GLN A 272 52.11 27.65 -0.55
C GLN A 272 52.41 27.92 -2.02
N VAL A 273 52.81 29.15 -2.36
CA VAL A 273 53.17 29.56 -3.72
C VAL A 273 54.59 30.11 -3.71
N LYS A 274 55.47 29.53 -4.52
CA LYS A 274 56.85 29.98 -4.69
C LYS A 274 57.08 30.47 -6.13
N ARG A 275 57.77 31.60 -6.27
CA ARG A 275 58.17 32.19 -7.56
C ARG A 275 59.58 32.79 -7.46
N PRO A 276 60.34 32.88 -8.57
CA PRO A 276 61.55 33.69 -8.63
C PRO A 276 61.18 35.19 -8.55
N GLY A 277 62.11 35.99 -8.04
CA GLY A 277 61.97 37.45 -7.93
C GLY A 277 62.64 37.99 -6.66
N ASP A 278 63.28 39.14 -6.81
CA ASP A 278 64.06 39.90 -5.81
C ASP A 278 63.45 41.29 -5.51
N VAL A 279 62.41 41.69 -6.23
CA VAL A 279 61.61 42.91 -6.03
C VAL A 279 60.35 42.59 -5.21
N GLY A 280 59.87 43.54 -4.41
CA GLY A 280 58.62 43.40 -3.67
C GLY A 280 57.38 43.38 -4.58
N VAL A 281 56.46 42.44 -4.35
CA VAL A 281 55.32 42.15 -5.26
C VAL A 281 54.00 42.42 -4.54
N ARG A 282 53.09 43.19 -5.17
CA ARG A 282 51.69 43.32 -4.70
C ARG A 282 50.91 42.07 -5.08
N CYS A 283 50.05 41.58 -4.19
CA CYS A 283 49.16 40.47 -4.50
C CYS A 283 47.77 40.62 -3.88
N THR A 284 46.77 40.06 -4.56
CA THR A 284 45.37 40.03 -4.16
C THR A 284 44.96 38.58 -3.98
N VAL A 285 44.53 38.20 -2.77
CA VAL A 285 44.02 36.85 -2.46
C VAL A 285 42.49 36.90 -2.43
N LEU A 286 41.85 36.18 -3.36
CA LEU A 286 40.40 36.07 -3.48
C LEU A 286 39.93 34.71 -2.98
N LEU A 287 39.03 34.70 -1.99
CA LEU A 287 38.57 33.50 -1.30
C LEU A 287 37.05 33.30 -1.50
N MET A 288 36.66 32.26 -2.22
CA MET A 288 35.25 31.90 -2.46
C MET A 288 34.78 30.88 -1.42
N LEU A 289 33.92 31.26 -0.49
CA LEU A 289 33.37 30.37 0.54
C LEU A 289 32.47 29.27 -0.03
N ASP A 290 32.59 28.06 0.52
CA ASP A 290 31.74 26.90 0.19
C ASP A 290 30.48 26.86 1.10
N TYR A 291 29.46 27.63 0.71
CA TYR A 291 28.17 27.62 1.40
C TYR A 291 27.40 26.32 1.10
N GLN A 292 27.13 25.53 2.14
CA GLN A 292 26.29 24.34 2.05
C GLN A 292 25.06 24.47 2.98
N PRO A 293 23.81 24.51 2.46
CA PRO A 293 23.44 24.52 1.04
C PRO A 293 23.85 25.84 0.34
N PRO A 294 23.98 25.85 -1.00
CA PRO A 294 24.42 27.01 -1.77
C PRO A 294 23.62 28.29 -1.48
N GLN A 295 24.35 29.35 -1.17
CA GLN A 295 23.85 30.72 -1.08
C GLN A 295 24.15 31.49 -2.38
N PHE A 296 23.35 32.51 -2.66
CA PHE A 296 23.41 33.34 -3.86
C PHE A 296 23.28 34.81 -3.45
N LYS A 297 24.01 35.70 -4.12
CA LYS A 297 23.81 37.15 -4.03
C LYS A 297 22.64 37.56 -4.94
N LEU A 298 21.75 38.42 -4.45
CA LEU A 298 20.59 38.87 -5.21
C LEU A 298 20.92 40.12 -6.04
N ASP A 299 20.21 40.35 -7.15
CA ASP A 299 20.15 41.65 -7.84
C ASP A 299 19.89 42.78 -6.82
N PRO A 300 20.60 43.93 -6.86
CA PRO A 300 20.46 44.99 -5.86
C PRO A 300 19.05 45.55 -5.67
N ARG A 301 18.18 45.51 -6.68
CA ARG A 301 16.77 45.91 -6.60
C ARG A 301 15.97 44.88 -5.79
N LEU A 302 16.14 43.59 -6.10
CA LEU A 302 15.48 42.50 -5.38
C LEU A 302 16.00 42.37 -3.95
N ALA A 303 17.29 42.57 -3.73
CA ALA A 303 17.90 42.58 -2.41
C ALA A 303 17.28 43.66 -1.51
N ARG A 304 17.07 44.87 -2.06
CA ARG A 304 16.45 46.00 -1.36
C ARG A 304 14.96 45.77 -1.09
N MET A 305 14.22 45.14 -2.02
CA MET A 305 12.83 44.75 -1.82
C MET A 305 12.66 43.73 -0.69
N LEU A 306 13.47 42.67 -0.68
CA LEU A 306 13.31 41.55 0.25
C LEU A 306 14.06 41.75 1.58
N GLY A 307 14.91 42.76 1.70
CA GLY A 307 15.80 42.96 2.85
C GLY A 307 16.93 41.92 2.95
N ILE A 308 17.31 41.28 1.84
CA ILE A 308 18.17 40.10 1.79
C ILE A 308 19.24 40.28 0.72
N HIS A 309 20.51 40.40 1.12
CA HIS A 309 21.63 40.56 0.18
C HIS A 309 22.21 39.24 -0.33
N THR A 310 22.33 38.22 0.53
CA THR A 310 22.85 36.89 0.17
C THR A 310 22.14 35.84 1.00
N GLN A 311 21.55 34.83 0.35
CA GLN A 311 20.81 33.75 1.02
C GLN A 311 20.68 32.49 0.17
N THR A 312 20.16 31.42 0.78
CA THR A 312 19.81 30.18 0.08
C THR A 312 18.56 30.35 -0.80
N ARG A 313 18.51 29.67 -1.95
CA ARG A 313 17.38 29.77 -2.91
C ARG A 313 15.99 29.51 -2.27
N PRO A 314 15.79 28.54 -1.35
CA PRO A 314 14.51 28.36 -0.66
C PRO A 314 14.10 29.55 0.22
N VAL A 315 15.04 30.15 0.95
CA VAL A 315 14.78 31.33 1.79
C VAL A 315 14.40 32.55 0.94
N ILE A 316 15.05 32.73 -0.21
CA ILE A 316 14.73 33.82 -1.15
C ILE A 316 13.31 33.65 -1.71
N ILE A 317 12.93 32.43 -2.12
CA ILE A 317 11.57 32.13 -2.61
C ILE A 317 10.53 32.32 -1.49
N GLN A 318 10.85 31.93 -0.25
CA GLN A 318 9.98 32.15 0.91
C GLN A 318 9.79 33.64 1.22
N ALA A 319 10.85 34.45 1.15
CA ALA A 319 10.77 35.89 1.35
C ALA A 319 9.95 36.58 0.25
N LEU A 320 10.15 36.21 -1.02
CA LEU A 320 9.34 36.70 -2.14
C LEU A 320 7.86 36.32 -2.00
N TRP A 321 7.57 35.10 -1.56
CA TRP A 321 6.19 34.66 -1.27
C TRP A 321 5.56 35.42 -0.09
N GLN A 322 6.35 35.73 0.93
CA GLN A 322 5.91 36.56 2.06
C GLN A 322 5.63 38.02 1.62
N TYR A 323 6.44 38.58 0.71
CA TYR A 323 6.18 39.88 0.09
C TYR A 323 4.85 39.87 -0.67
N VAL A 324 4.67 38.91 -1.59
CA VAL A 324 3.44 38.73 -2.38
C VAL A 324 2.19 38.61 -1.50
N LYS A 325 2.27 37.86 -0.40
CA LYS A 325 1.17 37.77 0.58
C LYS A 325 0.90 39.08 1.31
N THR A 326 1.95 39.73 1.81
CA THR A 326 1.84 40.97 2.62
C THR A 326 1.26 42.12 1.79
N HIS A 327 1.66 42.23 0.53
CA HIS A 327 1.17 43.22 -0.43
C HIS A 327 -0.10 42.78 -1.19
N LYS A 328 -0.68 41.60 -0.87
CA LYS A 328 -1.89 41.03 -1.48
C LYS A 328 -1.85 40.93 -3.01
N LEU A 329 -0.70 40.55 -3.56
CA LEU A 329 -0.42 40.53 -5.01
C LEU A 329 -0.81 39.21 -5.70
N GLN A 330 -1.23 38.19 -4.95
CA GLN A 330 -1.81 36.97 -5.51
C GLN A 330 -3.21 37.25 -6.08
N ASP A 331 -3.50 36.75 -7.28
CA ASP A 331 -4.80 36.94 -7.91
C ASP A 331 -5.93 36.26 -7.11
N PRO A 332 -7.04 36.96 -6.80
CA PRO A 332 -8.12 36.39 -5.98
C PRO A 332 -8.95 35.31 -6.70
N HIS A 333 -9.03 35.36 -8.03
CA HIS A 333 -9.78 34.40 -8.84
C HIS A 333 -8.85 33.28 -9.35
N GLU A 334 -7.71 33.66 -9.96
CA GLU A 334 -6.76 32.73 -10.56
C GLU A 334 -5.51 32.55 -9.69
N ARG A 335 -5.66 31.90 -8.53
CA ARG A 335 -4.63 31.79 -7.47
C ARG A 335 -3.24 31.26 -7.89
N GLU A 336 -3.07 30.75 -9.10
CA GLU A 336 -1.75 30.43 -9.68
C GLU A 336 -0.93 31.67 -10.06
N PHE A 337 -1.60 32.81 -10.32
CA PHE A 337 -0.98 34.04 -10.81
C PHE A 337 -0.71 35.06 -9.70
N ILE A 338 0.31 35.88 -9.97
CA ILE A 338 0.68 37.06 -9.21
C ILE A 338 0.60 38.25 -10.16
N ASN A 339 -0.09 39.29 -9.71
CA ASN A 339 -0.18 40.58 -10.39
C ASN A 339 0.94 41.47 -9.82
N CYS A 340 1.95 41.76 -10.63
CA CYS A 340 3.17 42.44 -10.20
C CYS A 340 2.89 43.90 -9.81
N ASP A 341 3.33 44.30 -8.63
CA ASP A 341 3.37 45.72 -8.26
C ASP A 341 4.48 46.46 -9.03
N LYS A 342 4.60 47.78 -8.83
CA LYS A 342 5.60 48.61 -9.51
C LYS A 342 7.04 48.10 -9.31
N TYR A 343 7.34 47.49 -8.17
CA TYR A 343 8.68 47.02 -7.83
C TYR A 343 8.99 45.65 -8.42
N LEU A 344 8.05 44.69 -8.33
CA LEU A 344 8.16 43.39 -9.01
C LEU A 344 8.21 43.56 -10.52
N HIS A 345 7.41 44.48 -11.07
CA HIS A 345 7.43 44.80 -12.50
C HIS A 345 8.79 45.35 -12.95
N GLN A 346 9.44 46.21 -12.16
CA GLN A 346 10.79 46.73 -12.41
C GLN A 346 11.93 45.70 -12.25
N ILE A 347 11.64 44.48 -11.80
CA ILE A 347 12.62 43.43 -11.51
C ILE A 347 12.41 42.18 -12.40
N PHE A 348 11.16 41.81 -12.64
CA PHE A 348 10.77 40.64 -13.44
C PHE A 348 10.20 41.01 -14.82
N GLU A 349 10.18 42.31 -15.16
CA GLU A 349 9.83 42.89 -16.47
C GLU A 349 8.48 42.41 -17.02
N THR A 350 7.54 42.11 -16.12
CA THR A 350 6.22 41.55 -16.41
C THR A 350 5.17 42.16 -15.49
N HIS A 351 3.94 42.35 -15.98
CA HIS A 351 2.81 42.83 -15.17
C HIS A 351 2.08 41.69 -14.44
N ARG A 352 2.18 40.46 -14.95
CA ARG A 352 1.53 39.26 -14.40
C ARG A 352 2.40 38.04 -14.71
N MET A 353 2.51 37.11 -13.78
CA MET A 353 3.28 35.86 -13.93
C MET A 353 2.73 34.74 -13.04
N LYS A 354 2.95 33.48 -13.40
CA LYS A 354 2.59 32.33 -12.55
C LYS A 354 3.60 32.11 -11.42
N PHE A 355 3.14 31.58 -10.29
CA PHE A 355 4.00 31.16 -9.18
C PHE A 355 5.03 30.10 -9.62
N SER A 356 4.67 29.22 -10.57
CA SER A 356 5.57 28.22 -11.17
C SER A 356 6.70 28.82 -12.03
N GLU A 357 6.57 30.06 -12.51
CA GLU A 357 7.63 30.77 -13.24
C GLU A 357 8.67 31.39 -12.31
N ILE A 358 8.34 31.62 -11.02
CA ILE A 358 9.24 32.26 -10.04
C ILE A 358 10.63 31.62 -10.04
N PRO A 359 10.79 30.28 -9.92
CA PRO A 359 12.12 29.69 -9.81
C PRO A 359 12.96 29.90 -11.07
N GLN A 360 12.34 29.97 -12.25
CA GLN A 360 13.01 30.19 -13.53
C GLN A 360 13.39 31.66 -13.71
N ARG A 361 12.45 32.60 -13.53
CA ARG A 361 12.72 34.04 -13.65
C ARG A 361 13.72 34.53 -12.59
N LEU A 362 13.64 34.00 -11.37
CA LEU A 362 14.59 34.30 -10.29
C LEU A 362 16.02 33.87 -10.65
N HIS A 363 16.24 32.87 -11.51
CA HIS A 363 17.58 32.37 -11.81
C HIS A 363 18.49 33.46 -12.40
N ALA A 364 17.96 34.34 -13.26
CA ALA A 364 18.70 35.45 -13.85
C ALA A 364 19.06 36.56 -12.85
N LEU A 365 18.43 36.56 -11.66
CA LEU A 365 18.61 37.55 -10.60
C LEU A 365 19.46 37.00 -9.43
N LEU A 366 20.02 35.80 -9.58
CA LEU A 366 20.88 35.14 -8.58
C LEU A 366 22.32 35.02 -9.09
N MET A 367 23.19 35.84 -8.52
CA MET A 367 24.63 35.84 -8.73
C MET A 367 25.33 34.90 -7.72
N PRO A 368 26.55 34.42 -8.00
CA PRO A 368 27.39 33.84 -6.96
C PRO A 368 27.63 34.85 -5.82
N PRO A 369 27.83 34.40 -4.56
CA PRO A 369 28.33 35.26 -3.49
C PRO A 369 29.68 35.87 -3.87
N GLU A 370 29.97 37.06 -3.37
CA GLU A 370 31.25 37.73 -3.62
C GLU A 370 32.42 37.03 -2.90
N PRO A 371 33.61 36.99 -3.52
CA PRO A 371 34.83 36.54 -2.84
C PRO A 371 35.17 37.48 -1.69
N ILE A 372 35.81 36.94 -0.66
CA ILE A 372 36.55 37.74 0.32
C ILE A 372 37.87 38.12 -0.34
N ILE A 373 38.12 39.42 -0.50
CA ILE A 373 39.30 39.97 -1.17
C ILE A 373 40.26 40.49 -0.10
N ILE A 374 41.52 40.02 -0.13
CA ILE A 374 42.57 40.42 0.80
C ILE A 374 43.78 40.90 0.01
N ASN A 375 44.15 42.17 0.18
CA ASN A 375 45.32 42.77 -0.47
C ASN A 375 46.55 42.59 0.45
N HIS A 376 47.65 42.09 -0.10
CA HIS A 376 48.92 41.87 0.62
C HIS A 376 50.10 42.38 -0.21
N VAL A 377 51.25 42.59 0.43
CA VAL A 377 52.50 42.95 -0.25
C VAL A 377 53.59 41.99 0.19
N ILE A 378 54.14 41.26 -0.76
CA ILE A 378 55.27 40.36 -0.59
C ILE A 378 56.52 41.23 -0.46
N SER A 379 56.95 41.45 0.78
CA SER A 379 58.20 42.15 1.09
C SER A 379 59.41 41.23 0.95
N VAL A 380 60.51 41.78 0.45
CA VAL A 380 61.82 41.12 0.31
C VAL A 380 62.79 41.50 1.44
N ASP A 381 62.43 42.47 2.29
CA ASP A 381 63.24 42.87 3.45
C ASP A 381 63.35 41.71 4.47
N PRO A 382 64.57 41.28 4.85
CA PRO A 382 64.80 40.29 5.91
C PRO A 382 64.05 40.57 7.23
N ASN A 383 63.79 41.83 7.57
CA ASN A 383 63.07 42.23 8.78
C ASN A 383 61.55 41.98 8.70
N ASP A 384 60.97 41.97 7.50
CA ASP A 384 59.54 41.76 7.29
C ASP A 384 59.12 40.29 7.25
N GLN A 385 60.07 39.36 7.05
CA GLN A 385 59.82 37.92 6.84
C GLN A 385 59.10 37.18 7.99
N LYS A 386 58.83 37.86 9.11
CA LYS A 386 58.10 37.34 10.28
C LYS A 386 56.75 38.04 10.53
N LYS A 387 56.33 38.97 9.66
CA LYS A 387 55.04 39.68 9.79
C LYS A 387 53.91 38.88 9.15
N THR A 388 53.28 38.01 9.94
CA THR A 388 52.06 37.29 9.53
C THR A 388 50.83 38.18 9.67
N ALA A 389 50.22 38.57 8.54
CA ALA A 389 48.93 39.24 8.54
C ALA A 389 47.81 38.26 8.95
N CYS A 390 46.88 38.71 9.80
CA CYS A 390 45.84 37.87 10.40
C CYS A 390 44.44 38.45 10.13
N TYR A 391 43.54 37.65 9.56
CA TYR A 391 42.16 38.04 9.23
C TYR A 391 41.16 37.05 9.82
N ASP A 392 40.15 37.53 10.56
CA ASP A 392 39.08 36.69 11.11
C ASP A 392 37.82 36.79 10.24
N ILE A 393 37.29 35.65 9.78
CA ILE A 393 36.04 35.58 9.01
C ILE A 393 35.01 34.65 9.68
N ASP A 394 33.72 34.97 9.56
CA ASP A 394 32.64 34.10 10.04
C ASP A 394 32.42 32.92 9.07
N VAL A 395 32.49 31.68 9.57
CA VAL A 395 32.12 30.47 8.83
C VAL A 395 31.03 29.67 9.56
N GLU A 396 30.17 28.99 8.79
CA GLU A 396 29.13 28.12 9.33
C GLU A 396 29.64 26.69 9.56
N VAL A 397 29.54 26.21 10.80
CA VAL A 397 29.91 24.86 11.22
C VAL A 397 28.68 24.13 11.76
N ASP A 398 28.51 22.84 11.45
CA ASP A 398 27.45 22.02 12.05
C ASP A 398 27.59 21.98 13.59
N ASP A 399 26.46 22.06 14.29
CA ASP A 399 26.42 22.02 15.76
C ASP A 399 26.84 20.65 16.32
N THR A 400 27.71 20.61 17.32
CA THR A 400 28.10 19.39 18.04
C THR A 400 26.93 18.71 18.76
N LEU A 401 25.89 19.47 19.14
CA LEU A 401 24.62 18.93 19.67
C LEU A 401 23.94 18.01 18.66
N LYS A 402 24.10 18.23 17.35
CA LYS A 402 23.59 17.35 16.28
C LYS A 402 24.14 15.92 16.44
N THR A 403 25.40 15.77 16.83
CA THR A 403 26.00 14.45 17.12
C THR A 403 25.45 13.84 18.42
N GLN A 404 25.32 14.64 19.48
CA GLN A 404 24.80 14.17 20.78
C GLN A 404 23.32 13.75 20.69
N MET A 405 22.47 14.53 20.01
CA MET A 405 21.06 14.23 19.77
C MET A 405 20.88 12.98 18.88
N ASN A 406 21.74 12.78 17.87
CA ASN A 406 21.76 11.52 17.12
C ASN A 406 22.18 10.34 18.01
N SER A 407 23.19 10.49 18.86
CA SER A 407 23.60 9.46 19.82
C SER A 407 22.47 9.11 20.81
N PHE A 408 21.72 10.10 21.30
CA PHE A 408 20.52 9.88 22.11
C PHE A 408 19.42 9.14 21.35
N LEU A 409 19.12 9.52 20.11
CA LEU A 409 18.15 8.80 19.27
C LEU A 409 18.58 7.36 18.96
N LEU A 410 19.88 7.10 18.83
CA LEU A 410 20.46 5.78 18.56
C LEU A 410 20.65 4.92 19.83
N SER A 411 20.45 5.48 21.03
CA SER A 411 20.61 4.73 22.27
C SER A 411 19.56 3.62 22.42
N THR A 412 20.04 2.39 22.62
CA THR A 412 19.22 1.19 22.84
C THR A 412 19.49 0.52 24.19
N ALA A 413 20.30 1.14 25.07
CA ALA A 413 20.88 0.51 26.27
C ALA A 413 19.86 -0.27 27.14
N SER A 414 18.74 0.35 27.51
CA SER A 414 17.70 -0.29 28.35
C SER A 414 16.72 -1.18 27.58
N GLN A 415 16.79 -1.27 26.24
CA GLN A 415 15.78 -2.00 25.45
C GLN A 415 15.85 -3.52 25.65
N GLN A 416 17.03 -4.08 25.96
CA GLN A 416 17.18 -5.50 26.28
C GLN A 416 16.62 -5.83 27.68
N GLU A 417 16.81 -4.95 28.66
CA GLU A 417 16.26 -5.10 30.01
C GLU A 417 14.73 -5.04 30.00
N ILE A 418 14.15 -4.03 29.32
CA ILE A 418 12.70 -3.90 29.13
C ILE A 418 12.13 -5.15 28.44
N ALA A 419 12.78 -5.64 27.37
CA ALA A 419 12.36 -6.87 26.70
C ALA A 419 12.46 -8.11 27.61
N GLY A 420 13.41 -8.16 28.54
CA GLY A 420 13.50 -9.22 29.56
C GLY A 420 12.34 -9.17 30.57
N LEU A 421 11.96 -7.97 31.02
CA LEU A 421 10.82 -7.75 31.91
C LEU A 421 9.48 -8.06 31.22
N ASP A 422 9.31 -7.65 29.94
CA ASP A 422 8.13 -7.96 29.13
C ASP A 422 7.87 -9.46 29.01
N ASN A 423 8.93 -10.27 28.84
CA ASN A 423 8.79 -11.73 28.79
C ASN A 423 8.32 -12.31 30.13
N LYS A 424 8.89 -11.88 31.26
CA LYS A 424 8.46 -12.31 32.61
C LYS A 424 7.00 -11.93 32.91
N ILE A 425 6.57 -10.74 32.52
CA ILE A 425 5.17 -10.29 32.64
C ILE A 425 4.26 -11.22 31.84
N HIS A 426 4.63 -11.55 30.61
CA HIS A 426 3.86 -12.43 29.73
C HIS A 426 3.77 -13.87 30.28
N GLU A 427 4.88 -14.46 30.72
CA GLU A 427 4.93 -15.80 31.34
C GLU A 427 4.06 -15.89 32.61
N THR A 428 4.06 -14.81 33.41
CA THR A 428 3.19 -14.68 34.59
C THR A 428 1.71 -14.62 34.18
N ILE A 429 1.36 -13.86 33.14
CA ILE A 429 -0.02 -13.74 32.63
C ILE A 429 -0.50 -15.07 32.02
N GLU A 430 0.37 -15.81 31.33
CA GLU A 430 0.02 -17.13 30.83
C GLU A 430 -0.28 -18.09 31.98
N THR A 431 0.59 -18.13 33.01
CA THR A 431 0.40 -18.94 34.23
C THR A 431 -0.93 -18.61 34.92
N ILE A 432 -1.26 -17.32 35.06
CA ILE A 432 -2.53 -16.85 35.61
C ILE A 432 -3.73 -17.36 34.79
N ASN A 433 -3.65 -17.35 33.45
CA ASN A 433 -4.72 -17.85 32.58
C ASN A 433 -4.87 -19.38 32.64
N GLN A 434 -3.76 -20.12 32.74
CA GLN A 434 -3.78 -21.58 32.91
C GLN A 434 -4.46 -21.96 34.24
N LEU A 435 -4.04 -21.35 35.35
CA LEU A 435 -4.64 -21.56 36.68
C LEU A 435 -6.13 -21.18 36.72
N LYS A 436 -6.50 -20.07 36.08
CA LYS A 436 -7.91 -19.64 35.95
C LYS A 436 -8.75 -20.66 35.16
N THR A 437 -8.18 -21.26 34.11
CA THR A 437 -8.86 -22.29 33.30
C THR A 437 -9.04 -23.60 34.08
N GLN A 438 -8.00 -24.05 34.79
CA GLN A 438 -8.09 -25.20 35.69
C GLN A 438 -9.17 -24.98 36.78
N ARG A 439 -9.22 -23.78 37.37
CA ARG A 439 -10.25 -23.42 38.35
C ARG A 439 -11.66 -23.41 37.76
N GLU A 440 -11.86 -22.85 36.56
CA GLU A 440 -13.17 -22.89 35.89
C GLU A 440 -13.60 -24.33 35.54
N PHE A 441 -12.69 -25.19 35.08
CA PHE A 441 -12.96 -26.61 34.81
C PHE A 441 -13.41 -27.36 36.08
N MET A 442 -12.62 -27.26 37.17
CA MET A 442 -12.92 -27.94 38.43
C MET A 442 -14.21 -27.42 39.07
N LEU A 443 -14.51 -26.12 38.95
CA LEU A 443 -15.79 -25.55 39.41
C LEU A 443 -16.97 -25.98 38.54
N SER A 444 -16.78 -26.18 37.23
CA SER A 444 -17.84 -26.68 36.36
C SER A 444 -18.22 -28.11 36.74
N PHE A 445 -17.23 -28.97 36.97
CA PHE A 445 -17.45 -30.33 37.48
C PHE A 445 -18.12 -30.32 38.86
N ALA A 446 -17.64 -29.50 39.80
CA ALA A 446 -18.18 -29.45 41.15
C ALA A 446 -19.61 -28.87 41.25
N ARG A 447 -20.09 -28.17 40.21
CA ARG A 447 -21.42 -27.50 40.21
C ARG A 447 -22.53 -28.38 39.65
N ASP A 448 -22.24 -29.19 38.65
CA ASP A 448 -23.13 -30.24 38.14
C ASP A 448 -22.28 -31.44 37.68
N PRO A 449 -21.95 -32.37 38.59
CA PRO A 449 -21.13 -33.53 38.23
C PRO A 449 -21.79 -34.43 37.19
N GLN A 450 -23.12 -34.53 37.15
CA GLN A 450 -23.82 -35.47 36.28
C GLN A 450 -23.96 -34.92 34.85
N GLY A 451 -24.41 -33.66 34.72
CA GLY A 451 -24.40 -32.96 33.44
C GLY A 451 -22.99 -32.82 32.89
N PHE A 452 -22.01 -32.41 33.73
CA PHE A 452 -20.62 -32.31 33.31
C PHE A 452 -20.02 -33.65 32.87
N ILE A 453 -20.23 -34.76 33.59
CA ILE A 453 -19.74 -36.08 33.15
C ILE A 453 -20.43 -36.50 31.84
N ASN A 454 -21.73 -36.25 31.67
CA ASN A 454 -22.44 -36.59 30.44
C ASN A 454 -21.94 -35.76 29.24
N ASP A 455 -21.83 -34.44 29.39
CA ASP A 455 -21.30 -33.54 28.36
C ASP A 455 -19.81 -33.82 28.07
N TRP A 456 -19.02 -34.15 29.09
CA TRP A 456 -17.63 -34.57 28.94
C TRP A 456 -17.52 -35.89 28.19
N LEU A 457 -18.29 -36.91 28.56
CA LEU A 457 -18.34 -38.18 27.82
C LEU A 457 -18.86 -37.98 26.39
N GLN A 458 -19.85 -37.11 26.17
CA GLN A 458 -20.31 -36.77 24.82
C GLN A 458 -19.26 -36.01 24.01
N SER A 459 -18.46 -35.13 24.63
CA SER A 459 -17.29 -34.53 23.98
C SER A 459 -16.28 -35.61 23.65
N GLN A 460 -15.78 -36.36 24.63
CA GLN A 460 -14.74 -37.37 24.44
C GLN A 460 -15.18 -38.49 23.47
N CYS A 461 -16.46 -38.88 23.44
CA CYS A 461 -16.99 -39.79 22.42
C CYS A 461 -17.17 -39.13 21.06
N ARG A 462 -17.39 -37.82 20.95
CA ARG A 462 -17.40 -37.07 19.68
C ARG A 462 -15.99 -36.88 19.15
N ASP A 463 -15.05 -36.57 20.03
CA ASP A 463 -13.61 -36.47 19.75
C ASP A 463 -13.10 -37.84 19.28
N LEU A 464 -13.41 -38.92 20.01
CA LEU A 464 -13.08 -40.30 19.61
C LEU A 464 -13.77 -40.71 18.30
N LYS A 465 -15.04 -40.40 18.07
CA LYS A 465 -15.71 -40.64 16.77
C LYS A 465 -15.04 -39.89 15.62
N THR A 466 -14.58 -38.66 15.86
CA THR A 466 -13.80 -37.86 14.91
C THR A 466 -12.41 -38.48 14.66
N MET A 467 -11.90 -39.31 15.58
CA MET A 467 -10.67 -40.10 15.43
C MET A 467 -10.89 -41.50 14.84
N THR A 468 -12.13 -41.98 14.65
CA THR A 468 -12.42 -43.37 14.22
C THR A 468 -13.33 -43.53 13.00
N ASP A 469 -13.86 -42.43 12.43
CA ASP A 469 -14.45 -42.36 11.08
C ASP A 469 -15.66 -43.31 10.79
N VAL A 470 -16.39 -43.72 11.83
CA VAL A 470 -17.60 -44.56 11.70
C VAL A 470 -18.81 -43.69 11.32
N VAL A 471 -19.50 -44.05 10.23
CA VAL A 471 -20.65 -43.32 9.67
C VAL A 471 -21.96 -44.10 9.86
N GLY A 472 -23.04 -43.38 10.17
CA GLY A 472 -24.39 -43.93 10.35
C GLY A 472 -24.76 -44.27 11.80
N ASN A 473 -26.02 -44.65 12.03
CA ASN A 473 -26.46 -45.29 13.27
C ASN A 473 -27.15 -46.63 12.94
N PRO A 474 -26.42 -47.77 12.97
CA PRO A 474 -26.95 -49.07 12.56
C PRO A 474 -28.17 -49.58 13.37
N GLU A 475 -28.49 -48.95 14.50
CA GLU A 475 -29.69 -49.22 15.31
C GLU A 475 -30.98 -48.59 14.72
N GLU A 476 -30.85 -47.46 14.02
CA GLU A 476 -32.00 -46.72 13.46
C GLU A 476 -32.39 -47.26 12.08
N GLU A 477 -31.40 -47.54 11.23
CA GLU A 477 -31.58 -48.08 9.87
C GLU A 477 -32.28 -49.46 9.84
N ARG A 478 -32.32 -50.17 10.98
CA ARG A 478 -32.99 -51.47 11.15
C ARG A 478 -34.49 -51.37 11.41
N ARG A 479 -35.04 -50.17 11.64
CA ARG A 479 -36.43 -49.99 12.09
C ARG A 479 -37.35 -49.67 10.90
N ALA A 480 -38.50 -50.33 10.80
CA ALA A 480 -39.43 -50.15 9.68
C ALA A 480 -39.89 -48.68 9.50
N GLU A 481 -40.00 -47.95 10.61
CA GLU A 481 -40.32 -46.52 10.69
C GLU A 481 -39.37 -45.62 9.86
N PHE A 482 -38.13 -46.07 9.63
CA PHE A 482 -37.14 -45.40 8.78
C PHE A 482 -37.57 -45.36 7.30
N TYR A 483 -38.30 -46.38 6.83
CA TYR A 483 -38.71 -46.53 5.43
C TYR A 483 -40.11 -46.00 5.13
N PHE A 484 -40.92 -45.70 6.15
CA PHE A 484 -42.20 -44.99 6.01
C PHE A 484 -42.04 -43.45 5.99
N GLN A 485 -40.81 -42.95 6.07
CA GLN A 485 -40.53 -41.52 5.99
C GLN A 485 -40.81 -40.95 4.58
N PRO A 486 -41.27 -39.69 4.45
CA PRO A 486 -41.63 -39.11 3.15
C PRO A 486 -40.52 -39.14 2.08
N TRP A 487 -39.25 -39.10 2.50
CA TRP A 487 -38.11 -39.16 1.58
C TRP A 487 -38.00 -40.49 0.84
N ALA A 488 -38.48 -41.60 1.41
CA ALA A 488 -38.33 -42.93 0.83
C ALA A 488 -39.14 -43.07 -0.47
N GLN A 489 -40.38 -42.55 -0.49
CA GLN A 489 -41.23 -42.60 -1.67
C GLN A 489 -40.69 -41.68 -2.78
N GLU A 490 -40.15 -40.50 -2.45
CA GLU A 490 -39.51 -39.63 -3.44
C GLU A 490 -38.21 -40.27 -4.01
N ALA A 491 -37.40 -40.92 -3.17
CA ALA A 491 -36.21 -41.64 -3.61
C ALA A 491 -36.55 -42.76 -4.61
N VAL A 492 -37.60 -43.54 -4.36
CA VAL A 492 -38.12 -44.56 -5.29
C VAL A 492 -38.63 -43.93 -6.60
N CYS A 493 -39.38 -42.83 -6.54
CA CYS A 493 -39.86 -42.14 -7.75
C CYS A 493 -38.70 -41.60 -8.60
N ARG A 494 -37.67 -40.99 -7.98
CA ARG A 494 -36.46 -40.50 -8.67
C ARG A 494 -35.69 -41.66 -9.31
N TYR A 495 -35.58 -42.82 -8.64
CA TYR A 495 -34.98 -44.03 -9.19
C TYR A 495 -35.72 -44.52 -10.45
N PHE A 496 -37.04 -44.65 -10.41
CA PHE A 496 -37.85 -45.05 -11.59
C PHE A 496 -37.75 -44.05 -12.75
N TYR A 497 -37.75 -42.74 -12.47
CA TYR A 497 -37.66 -41.70 -13.51
C TYR A 497 -36.35 -41.80 -14.31
N SER A 498 -35.23 -42.10 -13.63
CA SER A 498 -33.93 -42.35 -14.27
C SER A 498 -33.94 -43.57 -15.21
N LYS A 499 -34.72 -44.61 -14.88
CA LYS A 499 -34.80 -45.85 -15.66
C LYS A 499 -35.68 -45.72 -16.91
N LEU A 500 -36.72 -44.88 -16.87
CA LEU A 500 -37.63 -44.66 -18.00
C LEU A 500 -37.00 -43.81 -19.11
N HIS A 501 -36.20 -42.79 -18.78
CA HIS A 501 -35.51 -41.97 -19.77
C HIS A 501 -34.55 -42.76 -20.69
N LEU A 502 -34.02 -43.90 -20.22
CA LEU A 502 -33.19 -44.79 -21.06
C LEU A 502 -33.96 -45.50 -22.19
N LYS A 503 -35.29 -45.61 -22.13
CA LYS A 503 -36.08 -46.36 -23.14
C LYS A 503 -36.67 -45.51 -24.25
N SER A 504 -36.86 -44.20 -24.04
CA SER A 504 -37.57 -43.35 -25.01
C SER A 504 -36.75 -43.01 -26.27
N PHE A 505 -35.47 -43.40 -26.33
CA PHE A 505 -34.54 -43.01 -27.40
C PHE A 505 -34.39 -44.04 -28.54
N MET A 506 -35.23 -45.09 -28.57
CA MET A 506 -35.05 -46.26 -29.45
C MET A 506 -36.32 -46.72 -30.20
N SER A 507 -37.36 -45.90 -30.37
CA SER A 507 -38.56 -46.31 -31.12
C SER A 507 -39.19 -45.20 -31.97
N SER A 508 -39.97 -45.64 -32.96
CA SER A 508 -40.75 -44.84 -33.93
C SER A 508 -40.04 -43.67 -34.63
N ARG A 509 -39.49 -43.96 -35.82
CA ARG A 509 -39.68 -43.07 -36.98
C ARG A 509 -41.14 -43.14 -37.44
N GLU A 510 -41.52 -42.21 -38.32
CA GLU A 510 -42.89 -42.00 -38.87
C GLU A 510 -43.84 -41.39 -37.81
N ASP A 511 -44.59 -40.31 -38.08
CA ASP A 511 -44.91 -39.61 -39.34
C ASP A 511 -44.82 -38.06 -39.19
N ARG A 512 -44.73 -37.36 -40.34
CA ARG A 512 -44.89 -35.91 -40.62
C ARG A 512 -43.86 -34.87 -40.14
N SER A 513 -43.60 -33.97 -41.10
CA SER A 513 -43.17 -32.57 -40.98
C SER A 513 -41.72 -32.26 -40.57
N TRP A 514 -40.90 -31.96 -41.59
CA TRP A 514 -39.64 -31.22 -41.45
C TRP A 514 -39.58 -30.04 -42.45
N SER A 515 -38.91 -28.96 -42.05
CA SER A 515 -38.30 -27.93 -42.91
C SER A 515 -39.19 -26.85 -43.58
N LYS A 516 -39.48 -25.76 -42.84
CA LYS A 516 -39.04 -24.37 -43.15
C LYS A 516 -39.46 -23.43 -42.00
N LEU A 517 -38.54 -22.86 -41.23
CA LEU A 517 -37.69 -21.68 -41.49
C LEU A 517 -38.40 -20.32 -41.25
N TRP A 518 -38.01 -19.69 -40.13
CA TRP A 518 -37.99 -18.24 -39.85
C TRP A 518 -39.28 -17.41 -40.03
N ALA A 519 -39.88 -17.06 -38.90
CA ALA A 519 -40.40 -15.70 -38.65
C ALA A 519 -40.34 -15.35 -37.16
N SER A 520 -40.29 -14.06 -36.86
CA SER A 520 -40.23 -13.45 -35.53
C SER A 520 -41.32 -13.91 -34.56
N GLY A 521 -40.95 -14.28 -33.33
CA GLY A 521 -41.85 -14.52 -32.20
C GLY A 521 -41.31 -13.93 -30.90
N THR A 522 -41.45 -12.61 -30.73
CA THR A 522 -41.00 -11.93 -29.50
C THR A 522 -41.94 -12.21 -28.34
N HIS A 523 -41.61 -13.21 -27.50
CA HIS A 523 -42.10 -13.24 -26.12
C HIS A 523 -41.49 -12.07 -25.35
N LYS A 524 -42.18 -10.92 -25.40
CA LYS A 524 -42.20 -10.02 -24.25
C LYS A 524 -42.78 -10.82 -23.09
N GLN A 525 -42.05 -10.94 -21.99
CA GLN A 525 -42.69 -10.91 -20.70
C GLN A 525 -42.99 -9.43 -20.44
N GLU A 526 -44.27 -9.07 -20.37
CA GLU A 526 -44.65 -7.77 -19.84
C GLU A 526 -44.65 -7.93 -18.32
N MET A 527 -43.87 -7.10 -17.62
CA MET A 527 -43.99 -7.00 -16.17
C MET A 527 -45.39 -6.50 -15.84
N ASP A 528 -46.13 -7.28 -15.05
CA ASP A 528 -47.35 -6.82 -14.41
C ASP A 528 -46.98 -5.69 -13.42
N PRO A 529 -47.41 -4.43 -13.64
CA PRO A 529 -47.00 -3.30 -12.80
C PRO A 529 -47.53 -3.35 -11.37
N GLN A 530 -48.38 -4.34 -11.03
CA GLN A 530 -49.05 -4.44 -9.73
C GLN A 530 -48.51 -5.58 -8.84
N LYS A 531 -47.41 -6.25 -9.23
CA LYS A 531 -46.83 -7.38 -8.49
C LYS A 531 -45.56 -6.97 -7.72
N ASN A 532 -45.68 -6.78 -6.42
CA ASN A 532 -44.53 -6.58 -5.53
C ASN A 532 -43.65 -7.86 -5.51
N HIS A 533 -42.32 -7.67 -5.53
CA HIS A 533 -41.35 -8.76 -5.37
C HIS A 533 -40.94 -8.93 -3.89
N GLU A 534 -40.81 -10.15 -3.37
CA GLU A 534 -40.23 -10.43 -2.05
C GLU A 534 -38.68 -10.55 -2.10
N GLN A 535 -37.96 -9.78 -1.27
CA GLN A 535 -36.50 -9.84 -1.13
C GLN A 535 -36.09 -10.56 0.15
N ARG A 536 -35.24 -11.58 0.02
CA ARG A 536 -34.84 -12.44 1.14
C ARG A 536 -33.33 -12.70 1.12
N ALA A 537 -32.67 -12.46 2.24
CA ALA A 537 -31.21 -12.43 2.37
C ALA A 537 -30.68 -13.55 3.26
N LEU A 538 -29.69 -14.31 2.79
CA LEU A 538 -29.12 -15.47 3.49
C LEU A 538 -27.79 -15.08 4.16
N CYS A 539 -27.79 -14.79 5.46
CA CYS A 539 -26.83 -13.85 6.07
C CYS A 539 -26.49 -14.05 7.58
N PRO A 540 -25.65 -15.03 7.96
CA PRO A 540 -25.12 -15.18 9.33
C PRO A 540 -23.77 -14.44 9.55
N ALA A 541 -23.54 -13.28 8.90
CA ALA A 541 -22.20 -12.65 8.88
C ALA A 541 -22.21 -11.13 8.68
N VAL A 542 -21.10 -10.47 9.07
CA VAL A 542 -20.84 -9.01 9.00
C VAL A 542 -21.31 -8.36 7.69
N ARG A 543 -20.88 -8.91 6.55
CA ARG A 543 -21.27 -8.41 5.21
C ARG A 543 -22.76 -8.61 4.94
N GLY A 544 -23.35 -9.70 5.45
CA GLY A 544 -24.77 -9.97 5.30
C GLY A 544 -25.63 -8.89 5.94
N SER A 545 -25.38 -8.56 7.21
CA SER A 545 -26.15 -7.51 7.90
C SER A 545 -25.90 -6.10 7.32
N ALA A 546 -24.68 -5.80 6.84
CA ALA A 546 -24.41 -4.54 6.15
C ALA A 546 -25.17 -4.41 4.81
N ILE A 547 -25.40 -5.53 4.11
CA ILE A 547 -26.19 -5.57 2.87
C ILE A 547 -27.69 -5.59 3.18
N ALA A 548 -28.15 -6.32 4.19
CA ALA A 548 -29.53 -6.29 4.65
C ALA A 548 -29.97 -4.88 5.07
N LYS A 549 -29.07 -4.08 5.66
CA LYS A 549 -29.31 -2.65 5.93
C LYS A 549 -29.63 -1.86 4.66
N ILE A 550 -28.90 -2.07 3.56
CA ILE A 550 -29.16 -1.42 2.26
C ILE A 550 -30.50 -1.90 1.68
N VAL A 551 -30.68 -3.23 1.61
CA VAL A 551 -31.85 -3.87 1.01
C VAL A 551 -33.14 -3.43 1.71
N GLY A 552 -33.20 -3.50 3.04
CA GLY A 552 -34.35 -3.01 3.82
C GLY A 552 -34.58 -1.51 3.68
N ALA A 553 -33.52 -0.71 3.66
CA ALA A 553 -33.64 0.74 3.50
C ALA A 553 -34.09 1.15 2.10
N ASN A 554 -34.03 0.29 1.09
CA ASN A 554 -34.53 0.54 -0.26
C ASN A 554 -35.88 -0.13 -0.53
N ALA A 555 -36.13 -1.32 0.01
CA ALA A 555 -37.45 -1.95 0.04
C ALA A 555 -38.53 -0.96 0.54
N ALA A 556 -38.28 -0.34 1.69
CA ALA A 556 -39.14 0.69 2.31
C ALA A 556 -39.33 1.98 1.48
N LYS A 557 -38.61 2.17 0.37
CA LYS A 557 -38.71 3.36 -0.50
C LYS A 557 -39.37 3.07 -1.85
N HIS A 558 -39.22 1.86 -2.38
CA HIS A 558 -39.58 1.52 -3.76
C HIS A 558 -40.71 0.49 -3.76
N ALA A 559 -41.94 0.94 -4.02
CA ALA A 559 -43.18 0.14 -3.94
C ALA A 559 -43.24 -1.12 -4.85
N MET A 560 -42.27 -1.32 -5.73
CA MET A 560 -42.07 -2.57 -6.50
C MET A 560 -41.47 -3.72 -5.68
N PHE A 561 -41.01 -3.43 -4.46
CA PHE A 561 -40.46 -4.37 -3.50
C PHE A 561 -41.43 -4.52 -2.32
N ASP A 562 -41.48 -5.71 -1.72
CA ASP A 562 -42.13 -5.88 -0.41
C ASP A 562 -41.29 -5.18 0.65
N ASP A 563 -41.93 -4.48 1.59
CA ASP A 563 -41.22 -3.80 2.67
C ASP A 563 -40.43 -4.80 3.54
N THR A 564 -40.95 -6.03 3.72
CA THR A 564 -40.42 -7.02 4.67
C THR A 564 -39.23 -7.80 4.11
N VAL A 565 -38.02 -7.43 4.54
CA VAL A 565 -36.79 -8.11 4.12
C VAL A 565 -36.42 -9.19 5.14
N ASN A 566 -36.76 -10.44 4.83
CA ASN A 566 -36.39 -11.58 5.68
C ASN A 566 -34.89 -11.89 5.56
N MET A 567 -34.19 -11.90 6.68
CA MET A 567 -32.77 -12.21 6.81
C MET A 567 -32.60 -13.56 7.54
N TRP A 568 -32.15 -14.60 6.85
CA TRP A 568 -31.79 -15.85 7.52
C TRP A 568 -30.53 -15.65 8.37
N VAL A 569 -30.68 -15.89 9.67
CA VAL A 569 -29.62 -15.83 10.68
C VAL A 569 -29.50 -17.20 11.32
N PHE A 570 -28.32 -17.82 11.24
CA PHE A 570 -28.07 -19.06 11.98
C PHE A 570 -28.20 -18.77 13.49
N GLU A 571 -29.03 -19.56 14.18
CA GLU A 571 -29.41 -19.23 15.55
C GLU A 571 -28.27 -19.45 16.55
N GLU A 572 -28.02 -18.43 17.37
CA GLU A 572 -26.92 -18.42 18.33
C GLU A 572 -27.32 -17.66 19.59
N VAL A 573 -26.88 -18.13 20.76
CA VAL A 573 -27.12 -17.42 22.02
C VAL A 573 -26.03 -16.37 22.23
N VAL A 574 -26.45 -15.11 22.39
CA VAL A 574 -25.57 -13.96 22.65
C VAL A 574 -26.11 -13.21 23.86
N ASN A 575 -25.27 -12.94 24.86
CA ASN A 575 -25.65 -12.28 26.11
C ASN A 575 -26.87 -12.91 26.83
N GLY A 576 -27.09 -14.23 26.64
CA GLY A 576 -28.21 -14.98 27.24
C GLY A 576 -29.54 -14.95 26.47
N ARG A 577 -29.61 -14.29 25.30
CA ARG A 577 -30.80 -14.24 24.42
C ARG A 577 -30.47 -14.81 23.03
N LYS A 578 -31.48 -15.17 22.24
CA LYS A 578 -31.25 -15.59 20.85
C LYS A 578 -30.81 -14.40 19.99
N LEU A 579 -29.91 -14.62 19.04
CA LEU A 579 -29.44 -13.56 18.15
C LEU A 579 -30.57 -13.03 17.25
N THR A 580 -31.51 -13.90 16.84
CA THR A 580 -32.72 -13.48 16.12
C THR A 580 -33.60 -12.55 16.96
N GLU A 581 -33.85 -12.89 18.23
CA GLU A 581 -34.62 -12.07 19.18
C GLU A 581 -33.97 -10.70 19.40
N ILE A 582 -32.63 -10.64 19.52
CA ILE A 582 -31.90 -9.37 19.66
C ILE A 582 -32.06 -8.54 18.38
N ILE A 583 -31.83 -9.12 17.20
CA ILE A 583 -31.96 -8.40 15.93
C ILE A 583 -33.40 -7.89 15.73
N ASN A 584 -34.41 -8.68 16.07
CA ASN A 584 -35.82 -8.30 15.87
C ASN A 584 -36.36 -7.29 16.90
N THR A 585 -35.71 -7.11 18.05
CA THR A 585 -36.17 -6.19 19.11
C THR A 585 -35.30 -4.95 19.28
N GLU A 586 -34.00 -5.05 18.98
CA GLU A 586 -33.04 -3.94 19.08
C GLU A 586 -32.59 -3.43 17.71
N HIS A 587 -33.05 -4.06 16.62
CA HIS A 587 -32.66 -3.78 15.23
C HIS A 587 -31.14 -3.72 15.04
N GLU A 588 -30.40 -4.61 15.69
CA GLU A 588 -28.93 -4.63 15.67
C GLU A 588 -28.35 -6.03 15.73
N ASN A 589 -27.42 -6.34 14.83
CA ASN A 589 -26.64 -7.57 14.91
C ASN A 589 -25.44 -7.37 15.84
N VAL A 590 -25.67 -7.35 17.16
CA VAL A 590 -24.66 -7.04 18.18
C VAL A 590 -23.43 -7.94 18.15
N LYS A 591 -23.51 -9.14 17.53
CA LYS A 591 -22.38 -10.07 17.37
C LYS A 591 -21.53 -9.77 16.13
N TYR A 592 -22.17 -9.52 14.99
CA TYR A 592 -21.47 -9.43 13.70
C TYR A 592 -21.36 -8.00 13.16
N LEU A 593 -22.20 -7.07 13.58
CA LEU A 593 -22.20 -5.67 13.13
C LEU A 593 -22.58 -4.70 14.27
N PRO A 594 -21.88 -4.75 15.43
CA PRO A 594 -22.19 -3.90 16.58
C PRO A 594 -22.04 -2.40 16.27
N GLY A 595 -22.89 -1.58 16.86
CA GLY A 595 -22.94 -0.13 16.68
C GLY A 595 -23.71 0.35 15.43
N HIS A 596 -24.28 -0.57 14.63
CA HIS A 596 -25.01 -0.23 13.41
C HIS A 596 -26.44 -0.78 13.45
N LYS A 597 -27.42 0.13 13.55
CA LYS A 597 -28.83 -0.23 13.42
C LYS A 597 -29.19 -0.64 11.99
N LEU A 598 -30.03 -1.68 11.90
CA LEU A 598 -30.74 -2.12 10.72
C LEU A 598 -32.09 -1.40 10.61
N PRO A 599 -32.70 -1.31 9.42
CA PRO A 599 -34.08 -0.88 9.25
C PRO A 599 -35.07 -1.81 10.00
N PRO A 600 -36.20 -1.29 10.51
CA PRO A 600 -37.13 -2.08 11.33
C PRO A 600 -37.87 -3.17 10.53
N ASN A 601 -37.96 -3.00 9.21
CA ASN A 601 -38.51 -3.94 8.24
C ASN A 601 -37.54 -5.09 7.86
N VAL A 602 -36.33 -5.14 8.43
CA VAL A 602 -35.42 -6.31 8.30
C VAL A 602 -35.69 -7.31 9.42
N VAL A 603 -36.26 -8.45 9.08
CA VAL A 603 -36.69 -9.50 10.04
C VAL A 603 -35.68 -10.65 10.06
N ALA A 604 -35.04 -10.91 11.19
CA ALA A 604 -34.18 -12.07 11.39
C ALA A 604 -35.01 -13.35 11.59
N VAL A 605 -34.77 -14.35 10.75
CA VAL A 605 -35.46 -15.65 10.76
C VAL A 605 -34.44 -16.77 11.02
N PRO A 606 -34.66 -17.65 12.03
CA PRO A 606 -33.71 -18.73 12.35
C PRO A 606 -33.80 -19.92 11.40
N ASP A 607 -35.02 -20.27 10.96
CA ASP A 607 -35.22 -21.36 10.01
C ASP A 607 -34.90 -20.95 8.57
N LEU A 608 -34.26 -21.85 7.82
CA LEU A 608 -33.80 -21.59 6.46
C LEU A 608 -34.92 -21.74 5.42
N LEU A 609 -35.92 -22.59 5.66
CA LEU A 609 -37.02 -22.80 4.71
C LEU A 609 -38.04 -21.66 4.79
N GLU A 610 -38.51 -21.32 5.99
CA GLU A 610 -39.39 -20.16 6.20
C GLU A 610 -38.73 -18.85 5.77
N ALA A 611 -37.40 -18.73 5.90
CA ALA A 611 -36.65 -17.57 5.40
C ALA A 611 -36.65 -17.43 3.87
N VAL A 612 -36.79 -18.50 3.07
CA VAL A 612 -36.81 -18.45 1.59
C VAL A 612 -38.18 -18.65 0.95
N LYS A 613 -39.14 -19.20 1.70
CA LYS A 613 -40.52 -19.51 1.30
C LYS A 613 -41.27 -18.26 0.81
N GLY A 614 -41.31 -18.08 -0.51
CA GLY A 614 -41.90 -16.90 -1.17
C GLY A 614 -40.91 -15.98 -1.89
N ALA A 615 -39.59 -16.19 -1.74
CA ALA A 615 -38.58 -15.30 -2.35
C ALA A 615 -38.70 -15.19 -3.87
N ASP A 616 -38.84 -13.96 -4.37
CA ASP A 616 -38.56 -13.62 -5.77
C ASP A 616 -37.06 -13.29 -5.93
N ILE A 617 -36.43 -12.68 -4.91
CA ILE A 617 -35.01 -12.33 -4.92
C ILE A 617 -34.29 -12.97 -3.72
N LEU A 618 -33.24 -13.76 -3.99
CA LEU A 618 -32.44 -14.51 -3.02
C LEU A 618 -30.99 -14.00 -2.97
N ILE A 619 -30.60 -13.32 -1.90
CA ILE A 619 -29.27 -12.71 -1.77
C ILE A 619 -28.35 -13.60 -0.91
N PHE A 620 -27.35 -14.23 -1.52
CA PHE A 620 -26.41 -15.16 -0.88
C PHE A 620 -25.15 -14.43 -0.38
N VAL A 621 -25.03 -14.25 0.94
CA VAL A 621 -23.86 -13.59 1.60
C VAL A 621 -23.23 -14.48 2.67
N ILE A 622 -23.28 -15.79 2.46
CA ILE A 622 -22.75 -16.81 3.39
C ILE A 622 -21.27 -17.17 3.09
N PRO A 623 -20.51 -17.70 4.06
CA PRO A 623 -19.20 -18.30 3.78
C PRO A 623 -19.30 -19.48 2.81
N HIS A 624 -18.39 -19.57 1.83
CA HIS A 624 -18.52 -20.48 0.69
C HIS A 624 -18.72 -21.95 1.09
N GLN A 625 -18.06 -22.40 2.17
CA GLN A 625 -18.12 -23.80 2.62
C GLN A 625 -19.52 -24.28 3.03
N PHE A 626 -20.48 -23.38 3.25
CA PHE A 626 -21.87 -23.71 3.59
C PHE A 626 -22.81 -23.74 2.37
N ILE A 627 -22.36 -23.33 1.17
CA ILE A 627 -23.26 -23.13 0.02
C ILE A 627 -23.94 -24.43 -0.42
N ASN A 628 -23.22 -25.55 -0.42
CA ASN A 628 -23.79 -26.85 -0.79
C ASN A 628 -24.95 -27.27 0.12
N LYS A 629 -24.75 -27.26 1.45
CA LYS A 629 -25.80 -27.61 2.42
C LYS A 629 -26.98 -26.64 2.34
N THR A 630 -26.71 -25.35 2.15
CA THR A 630 -27.77 -24.32 2.02
C THR A 630 -28.62 -24.59 0.78
N CYS A 631 -27.98 -24.78 -0.38
CA CYS A 631 -28.66 -25.08 -1.65
C CYS A 631 -29.37 -26.43 -1.63
N GLU A 632 -28.81 -27.46 -0.97
CA GLU A 632 -29.47 -28.76 -0.79
C GLU A 632 -30.73 -28.65 0.08
N THR A 633 -30.70 -27.83 1.13
CA THR A 633 -31.85 -27.63 2.04
C THR A 633 -32.98 -26.89 1.32
N ILE A 634 -32.69 -25.78 0.62
CA ILE A 634 -33.72 -24.95 -0.04
C ILE A 634 -34.15 -25.48 -1.42
N LYS A 635 -33.56 -26.58 -1.92
CA LYS A 635 -33.92 -27.17 -3.21
C LYS A 635 -35.40 -27.58 -3.20
N GLY A 636 -36.16 -27.12 -4.19
CA GLY A 636 -37.60 -27.37 -4.30
C GLY A 636 -38.49 -26.48 -3.43
N HIS A 637 -37.92 -25.67 -2.53
CA HIS A 637 -38.64 -24.83 -1.57
C HIS A 637 -38.65 -23.33 -1.95
N ILE A 638 -38.30 -23.01 -3.20
CA ILE A 638 -38.17 -21.65 -3.74
C ILE A 638 -39.04 -21.49 -5.00
N LYS A 639 -39.42 -20.25 -5.34
CA LYS A 639 -40.08 -19.93 -6.62
C LYS A 639 -39.18 -20.34 -7.79
N LYS A 640 -39.75 -20.88 -8.88
CA LYS A 640 -38.98 -21.35 -10.06
C LYS A 640 -38.41 -20.20 -10.89
N ASP A 641 -39.11 -19.07 -10.84
CA ASP A 641 -38.80 -17.76 -11.41
C ASP A 641 -37.96 -16.88 -10.46
N ALA A 642 -37.52 -17.41 -9.31
CA ALA A 642 -36.67 -16.68 -8.38
C ALA A 642 -35.29 -16.32 -8.98
N VAL A 643 -34.69 -15.27 -8.42
CA VAL A 643 -33.47 -14.63 -8.91
C VAL A 643 -32.44 -14.59 -7.79
N GLY A 644 -31.31 -15.27 -7.98
CA GLY A 644 -30.23 -15.28 -7.00
C GLY A 644 -29.17 -14.21 -7.26
N MET A 645 -28.61 -13.63 -6.20
CA MET A 645 -27.42 -12.78 -6.24
C MET A 645 -26.35 -13.31 -5.28
N SER A 646 -25.15 -13.61 -5.79
CA SER A 646 -23.99 -14.03 -4.99
C SER A 646 -23.05 -12.88 -4.67
N LEU A 647 -22.75 -12.69 -3.38
CA LEU A 647 -21.68 -11.81 -2.89
C LEU A 647 -20.47 -12.62 -2.37
N ILE A 648 -20.39 -13.89 -2.75
CA ILE A 648 -19.43 -14.87 -2.23
C ILE A 648 -18.12 -14.76 -3.01
N LYS A 649 -17.12 -14.12 -2.38
CA LYS A 649 -15.81 -13.80 -2.98
C LYS A 649 -14.83 -14.99 -2.98
N ALA A 650 -15.21 -16.08 -3.66
CA ALA A 650 -14.42 -17.32 -3.78
C ALA A 650 -14.70 -18.03 -5.12
N VAL A 651 -13.79 -18.90 -5.55
CA VAL A 651 -14.02 -19.92 -6.58
C VAL A 651 -14.58 -21.18 -5.91
N TRP A 652 -15.10 -22.14 -6.67
CA TRP A 652 -15.42 -23.47 -6.15
C TRP A 652 -14.78 -24.57 -7.00
N LEU A 653 -13.71 -25.18 -6.50
CA LEU A 653 -13.35 -26.56 -6.86
C LEU A 653 -13.83 -27.51 -5.75
N GLY A 654 -14.22 -28.73 -6.10
CA GLY A 654 -14.78 -29.71 -5.14
C GLY A 654 -13.82 -30.19 -4.03
N LEU A 655 -12.58 -29.69 -4.00
CA LEU A 655 -11.48 -30.19 -3.18
C LEU A 655 -11.52 -29.75 -1.71
N LEU A 656 -12.10 -28.59 -1.39
CA LEU A 656 -12.00 -27.94 -0.06
C LEU A 656 -12.83 -28.59 1.07
N LYS A 657 -13.03 -29.91 1.00
CA LYS A 657 -13.48 -30.74 2.14
C LYS A 657 -12.70 -32.05 2.35
N GLN A 658 -11.69 -32.37 1.52
CA GLN A 658 -11.02 -33.68 1.54
C GLN A 658 -9.49 -33.66 1.67
N VAL A 659 -8.84 -32.47 1.65
CA VAL A 659 -7.37 -32.28 1.64
C VAL A 659 -6.65 -32.80 2.91
N TRP A 660 -7.34 -33.32 3.92
CA TRP A 660 -6.74 -33.96 5.11
C TRP A 660 -7.15 -35.41 5.37
N VAL A 661 -8.03 -35.99 4.55
CA VAL A 661 -8.53 -37.38 4.75
C VAL A 661 -8.30 -38.26 3.51
N TYR A 662 -8.33 -37.70 2.30
CA TYR A 662 -8.22 -38.48 1.06
C TYR A 662 -6.78 -38.66 0.52
N PHE A 663 -5.76 -38.30 1.29
CA PHE A 663 -4.35 -38.51 0.90
C PHE A 663 -3.90 -39.99 0.97
N MET A 664 -4.82 -40.92 1.26
CA MET A 664 -4.55 -42.36 1.46
C MET A 664 -5.42 -43.30 0.61
N LYS A 665 -6.42 -42.80 -0.14
CA LYS A 665 -7.25 -43.61 -1.05
C LYS A 665 -7.62 -42.79 -2.28
N GLY A 666 -7.03 -43.12 -3.43
CA GLY A 666 -7.44 -42.54 -4.71
C GLY A 666 -8.74 -43.16 -5.23
N VAL A 667 -9.60 -42.33 -5.83
CA VAL A 667 -10.60 -42.67 -6.85
C VAL A 667 -11.19 -41.36 -7.40
N ASP A 668 -11.50 -41.36 -8.71
CA ASP A 668 -12.24 -40.36 -9.48
C ASP A 668 -11.74 -38.90 -9.52
N GLU A 669 -10.84 -38.65 -10.47
CA GLU A 669 -10.55 -37.34 -11.03
C GLU A 669 -11.76 -36.82 -11.87
N GLY A 670 -12.29 -35.65 -11.52
CA GLY A 670 -13.29 -34.95 -12.34
C GLY A 670 -12.62 -34.09 -13.44
N PRO A 671 -12.89 -34.27 -14.75
CA PRO A 671 -12.16 -33.56 -15.82
C PRO A 671 -12.40 -32.04 -15.92
N ASP A 672 -13.49 -31.54 -15.32
CA ASP A 672 -14.19 -30.33 -15.79
C ASP A 672 -13.89 -29.03 -15.02
N GLY A 673 -12.62 -28.62 -15.05
CA GLY A 673 -12.22 -27.21 -15.10
C GLY A 673 -12.60 -26.29 -13.92
N LEU A 674 -12.78 -25.00 -14.23
CA LEU A 674 -13.12 -23.94 -13.27
C LEU A 674 -14.64 -23.87 -13.09
N LYS A 675 -15.15 -24.06 -11.87
CA LYS A 675 -16.54 -23.72 -11.52
C LYS A 675 -16.61 -22.50 -10.61
N LEU A 676 -17.62 -21.67 -10.85
CA LEU A 676 -17.94 -20.47 -10.08
C LEU A 676 -19.03 -20.77 -9.04
N ILE A 677 -19.11 -19.97 -7.98
CA ILE A 677 -20.13 -20.15 -6.93
C ILE A 677 -21.52 -19.88 -7.53
N SER A 678 -21.65 -18.88 -8.41
CA SER A 678 -22.91 -18.61 -9.12
C SER A 678 -23.38 -19.81 -9.95
N ASP A 679 -22.50 -20.46 -10.71
CA ASP A 679 -22.85 -21.65 -11.49
C ASP A 679 -23.17 -22.87 -10.60
N VAL A 680 -22.48 -23.08 -9.47
CA VAL A 680 -22.82 -24.15 -8.50
C VAL A 680 -24.21 -23.94 -7.89
N ILE A 681 -24.59 -22.70 -7.56
CA ILE A 681 -25.94 -22.39 -7.05
C ILE A 681 -26.99 -22.63 -8.14
N LYS A 682 -26.72 -22.16 -9.37
CA LYS A 682 -27.57 -22.34 -10.55
C LYS A 682 -27.80 -23.82 -10.89
N GLU A 683 -26.75 -24.64 -10.90
CA GLU A 683 -26.84 -26.10 -11.11
C GLU A 683 -27.68 -26.79 -10.03
N LYS A 684 -27.55 -26.38 -8.77
CA LYS A 684 -28.31 -27.00 -7.67
C LYS A 684 -29.76 -26.56 -7.58
N LEU A 685 -30.05 -25.28 -7.82
CA LEU A 685 -31.37 -24.69 -7.58
C LEU A 685 -32.21 -24.50 -8.85
N GLY A 686 -31.59 -24.42 -10.04
CA GLY A 686 -32.28 -24.17 -11.32
C GLY A 686 -32.68 -22.72 -11.58
N ILE A 687 -32.24 -21.78 -10.74
CA ILE A 687 -32.61 -20.35 -10.81
C ILE A 687 -31.62 -19.50 -11.61
N THR A 688 -32.05 -18.31 -12.04
CA THR A 688 -31.16 -17.32 -12.65
C THR A 688 -30.22 -16.74 -11.59
N MET A 689 -28.92 -16.78 -11.84
CA MET A 689 -27.89 -16.27 -10.92
C MET A 689 -27.22 -15.00 -11.46
N THR A 690 -26.96 -14.08 -10.53
CA THR A 690 -26.22 -12.83 -10.70
C THR A 690 -25.15 -12.73 -9.62
N VAL A 691 -24.21 -11.78 -9.75
CA VAL A 691 -23.13 -11.58 -8.77
C VAL A 691 -22.94 -10.11 -8.43
N LEU A 692 -22.41 -9.80 -7.25
CA LEU A 692 -22.06 -8.43 -6.84
C LEU A 692 -20.68 -8.41 -6.19
N MET A 693 -19.73 -7.73 -6.84
CA MET A 693 -18.33 -7.60 -6.42
C MET A 693 -17.88 -6.13 -6.51
N GLY A 694 -16.89 -5.72 -5.72
CA GLY A 694 -16.57 -4.31 -5.51
C GLY A 694 -15.92 -4.04 -4.15
N ALA A 695 -15.39 -2.83 -3.95
CA ALA A 695 -14.56 -2.39 -2.80
C ALA A 695 -15.29 -2.30 -1.43
N ASN A 696 -16.13 -3.29 -1.12
CA ASN A 696 -17.20 -3.22 -0.12
C ASN A 696 -16.68 -3.66 1.26
N LEU A 697 -15.98 -2.78 1.96
CA LEU A 697 -15.57 -2.99 3.37
C LEU A 697 -16.81 -2.89 4.27
N ALA A 698 -17.24 -4.02 4.85
CA ALA A 698 -18.54 -4.17 5.51
C ALA A 698 -18.89 -3.09 6.54
N ASN A 699 -17.96 -2.74 7.42
CA ASN A 699 -18.17 -1.73 8.46
C ASN A 699 -18.27 -0.31 7.88
N GLU A 700 -17.65 -0.05 6.73
CA GLU A 700 -17.70 1.25 6.05
C GLU A 700 -19.01 1.41 5.26
N VAL A 701 -19.47 0.32 4.64
CA VAL A 701 -20.82 0.22 4.05
C VAL A 701 -21.89 0.42 5.13
N ALA A 702 -21.76 -0.23 6.29
CA ALA A 702 -22.71 -0.10 7.40
C ALA A 702 -22.68 1.30 8.06
N ALA A 703 -21.52 1.97 8.02
CA ALA A 703 -21.33 3.37 8.42
C ALA A 703 -21.75 4.38 7.34
N GLU A 704 -22.36 3.92 6.24
CA GLU A 704 -22.84 4.74 5.12
C GLU A 704 -21.73 5.62 4.51
N LYS A 705 -20.46 5.18 4.55
CA LYS A 705 -19.39 5.82 3.78
C LYS A 705 -19.55 5.49 2.30
N PHE A 706 -19.17 6.44 1.44
CA PHE A 706 -19.20 6.25 0.00
C PHE A 706 -18.34 5.07 -0.46
N CYS A 707 -18.94 4.13 -1.19
CA CYS A 707 -18.23 3.13 -1.98
C CYS A 707 -18.99 2.79 -3.27
N GLU A 708 -18.28 2.18 -4.22
CA GLU A 708 -18.80 1.78 -5.52
C GLU A 708 -18.73 0.25 -5.66
N THR A 709 -19.69 -0.36 -6.36
CA THR A 709 -19.73 -1.81 -6.62
C THR A 709 -20.24 -2.12 -8.02
N THR A 710 -19.90 -3.31 -8.50
CA THR A 710 -20.30 -3.83 -9.82
C THR A 710 -21.20 -5.05 -9.66
N ILE A 711 -22.38 -5.02 -10.29
CA ILE A 711 -23.26 -6.19 -10.45
C ILE A 711 -22.96 -6.85 -11.80
N GLY A 712 -22.65 -8.13 -11.77
CA GLY A 712 -22.57 -8.98 -12.96
C GLY A 712 -23.91 -9.64 -13.22
N CYS A 713 -24.59 -9.28 -14.32
CA CYS A 713 -25.91 -9.80 -14.68
C CYS A 713 -26.05 -9.98 -16.20
N LYS A 714 -26.34 -11.21 -16.64
CA LYS A 714 -26.54 -11.55 -18.06
C LYS A 714 -27.95 -11.21 -18.59
N SER A 715 -28.92 -10.93 -17.71
CA SER A 715 -30.28 -10.52 -18.10
C SER A 715 -30.44 -9.00 -18.05
N LYS A 716 -30.97 -8.42 -19.13
CA LYS A 716 -31.23 -6.98 -19.26
C LYS A 716 -32.35 -6.46 -18.35
N GLU A 717 -33.20 -7.35 -17.87
CA GLU A 717 -34.35 -7.08 -17.01
C GLU A 717 -33.94 -7.03 -15.53
N HIS A 718 -33.17 -8.03 -15.10
CA HIS A 718 -32.75 -8.21 -13.72
C HIS A 718 -31.63 -7.23 -13.32
N GLY A 719 -30.80 -6.79 -14.27
CA GLY A 719 -29.74 -5.80 -14.01
C GLY A 719 -30.26 -4.49 -13.40
N PRO A 720 -31.22 -3.79 -14.04
CA PRO A 720 -31.87 -2.61 -13.47
C PRO A 720 -32.60 -2.87 -12.15
N LEU A 721 -33.38 -3.95 -12.06
CA LEU A 721 -34.13 -4.34 -10.85
C LEU A 721 -33.22 -4.47 -9.63
N LEU A 722 -32.12 -5.23 -9.77
CA LEU A 722 -31.16 -5.47 -8.71
C LEU A 722 -30.26 -4.26 -8.45
N LYS A 723 -30.09 -3.38 -9.44
CA LYS A 723 -29.43 -2.08 -9.23
C LYS A 723 -30.28 -1.17 -8.34
N GLU A 724 -31.58 -1.04 -8.59
CA GLU A 724 -32.44 -0.18 -7.78
C GLU A 724 -32.54 -0.68 -6.33
N LEU A 725 -32.63 -1.99 -6.14
CA LEU A 725 -32.60 -2.60 -4.81
C LEU A 725 -31.31 -2.30 -4.03
N MET A 726 -30.15 -2.29 -4.71
CA MET A 726 -28.84 -2.17 -4.06
C MET A 726 -28.28 -0.75 -4.00
N GLN A 727 -28.73 0.18 -4.86
CA GLN A 727 -28.09 1.49 -4.98
C GLN A 727 -28.55 2.46 -3.89
N THR A 728 -27.62 3.20 -3.30
CA THR A 728 -27.92 4.33 -2.40
C THR A 728 -27.01 5.51 -2.71
N THR A 729 -27.27 6.68 -2.12
CA THR A 729 -26.41 7.88 -2.24
C THR A 729 -24.93 7.59 -1.95
N ASN A 730 -24.65 6.64 -1.04
CA ASN A 730 -23.28 6.26 -0.63
C ASN A 730 -22.88 4.84 -1.10
N PHE A 731 -23.72 4.16 -1.89
CA PHE A 731 -23.44 2.83 -2.43
C PHE A 731 -23.80 2.82 -3.92
N ARG A 732 -22.85 3.21 -4.76
CA ARG A 732 -23.06 3.38 -6.21
C ARG A 732 -22.92 2.04 -6.94
N VAL A 733 -23.83 1.75 -7.87
CA VAL A 733 -23.89 0.45 -8.57
C VAL A 733 -23.69 0.62 -10.07
N THR A 734 -22.64 0.02 -10.63
CA THR A 734 -22.52 -0.28 -12.07
C THR A 734 -23.10 -1.68 -12.35
N VAL A 735 -23.70 -1.89 -13.52
CA VAL A 735 -24.14 -3.22 -13.99
C VAL A 735 -23.39 -3.58 -15.26
N VAL A 736 -22.82 -4.78 -15.33
CA VAL A 736 -22.11 -5.33 -16.51
C VAL A 736 -22.61 -6.72 -16.86
N ALA A 737 -22.47 -7.12 -18.12
CA ALA A 737 -22.96 -8.42 -18.61
C ALA A 737 -22.05 -9.61 -18.21
N GLU A 738 -20.76 -9.35 -17.97
CA GLU A 738 -19.71 -10.36 -17.77
C GLU A 738 -19.68 -10.89 -16.32
N ALA A 739 -20.78 -11.52 -15.88
CA ALA A 739 -20.93 -12.02 -14.51
C ALA A 739 -19.77 -12.95 -14.06
N ASP A 740 -19.28 -13.78 -14.96
CA ASP A 740 -18.13 -14.68 -14.74
C ASP A 740 -16.82 -13.90 -14.51
N VAL A 741 -16.56 -12.83 -15.26
CA VAL A 741 -15.38 -11.97 -15.06
C VAL A 741 -15.47 -11.23 -13.73
N VAL A 742 -16.65 -10.70 -13.38
CA VAL A 742 -16.90 -10.00 -12.12
C VAL A 742 -16.62 -10.91 -10.91
N GLU A 743 -17.11 -12.15 -10.94
CA GLU A 743 -16.92 -13.14 -9.87
C GLU A 743 -15.45 -13.56 -9.73
N ILE A 744 -14.78 -13.86 -10.84
CA ILE A 744 -13.35 -14.21 -10.88
C ILE A 744 -12.49 -13.07 -10.32
N CYS A 745 -12.78 -11.81 -10.65
CA CYS A 745 -12.06 -10.67 -10.06
C CYS A 745 -12.23 -10.63 -8.54
N GLY A 746 -13.46 -10.87 -8.05
CA GLY A 746 -13.78 -10.95 -6.63
C GLY A 746 -13.01 -12.05 -5.87
N ALA A 747 -12.64 -13.14 -6.54
CA ALA A 747 -11.86 -14.25 -5.96
C ALA A 747 -10.34 -14.04 -6.07
N LEU A 748 -9.81 -13.84 -7.27
CA LEU A 748 -8.35 -13.85 -7.54
C LEU A 748 -7.58 -12.75 -6.81
N LYS A 749 -8.18 -11.57 -6.64
CA LYS A 749 -7.58 -10.45 -5.89
C LYS A 749 -7.13 -10.83 -4.47
N ASN A 750 -7.73 -11.86 -3.87
CA ASN A 750 -7.36 -12.33 -2.55
C ASN A 750 -5.95 -12.96 -2.53
N ILE A 751 -5.51 -13.56 -3.63
CA ILE A 751 -4.15 -14.09 -3.82
C ILE A 751 -3.14 -12.94 -3.84
N VAL A 752 -3.39 -11.93 -4.70
CA VAL A 752 -2.55 -10.73 -4.83
C VAL A 752 -2.43 -9.98 -3.48
N ALA A 753 -3.51 -9.94 -2.71
CA ALA A 753 -3.50 -9.34 -1.38
C ALA A 753 -2.67 -10.11 -0.34
N VAL A 754 -2.45 -11.41 -0.47
CA VAL A 754 -1.47 -12.15 0.35
C VAL A 754 -0.05 -11.74 -0.04
N GLY A 755 0.26 -11.68 -1.34
CA GLY A 755 1.56 -11.21 -1.85
C GLY A 755 1.89 -9.77 -1.43
N ALA A 756 0.89 -8.87 -1.46
CA ALA A 756 1.04 -7.50 -0.95
C ALA A 756 1.34 -7.48 0.57
N GLY A 757 0.76 -8.42 1.33
CA GLY A 757 1.10 -8.66 2.73
C GLY A 757 2.54 -9.15 2.92
N PHE A 758 3.06 -10.03 2.06
CA PHE A 758 4.46 -10.45 2.11
C PHE A 758 5.42 -9.25 1.96
N CYS A 759 5.14 -8.33 1.03
CA CYS A 759 5.93 -7.09 0.89
C CYS A 759 5.89 -6.20 2.13
N ASP A 760 4.71 -6.04 2.76
CA ASP A 760 4.56 -5.28 4.01
C ASP A 760 5.34 -5.92 5.17
N GLY A 761 5.35 -7.25 5.25
CA GLY A 761 6.03 -8.00 6.30
C GLY A 761 7.55 -8.04 6.15
N LEU A 762 8.05 -8.16 4.91
CA LEU A 762 9.47 -8.09 4.56
C LEU A 762 10.03 -6.66 4.55
N GLY A 763 9.17 -5.64 4.54
CA GLY A 763 9.58 -4.23 4.54
C GLY A 763 10.07 -3.73 3.17
N PHE A 764 9.61 -4.32 2.06
CA PHE A 764 10.03 -3.94 0.70
C PHE A 764 9.51 -2.56 0.23
N GLY A 765 8.56 -1.96 0.95
CA GLY A 765 8.05 -0.61 0.68
C GLY A 765 7.05 -0.51 -0.48
N ASP A 766 6.48 0.68 -0.63
CA ASP A 766 5.28 0.90 -1.46
C ASP A 766 5.52 0.69 -2.96
N ASN A 767 6.73 0.95 -3.47
CA ASN A 767 7.07 0.72 -4.88
C ASN A 767 6.95 -0.77 -5.26
N THR A 768 7.49 -1.67 -4.44
CA THR A 768 7.39 -3.11 -4.68
C THR A 768 5.96 -3.60 -4.50
N LYS A 769 5.22 -3.05 -3.53
CA LYS A 769 3.79 -3.32 -3.34
C LYS A 769 2.94 -2.88 -4.54
N ALA A 770 3.24 -1.73 -5.14
CA ALA A 770 2.60 -1.27 -6.37
C ALA A 770 2.89 -2.20 -7.56
N ALA A 771 4.12 -2.74 -7.67
CA ALA A 771 4.46 -3.76 -8.66
C ALA A 771 3.65 -5.05 -8.47
N VAL A 772 3.49 -5.54 -7.24
CA VAL A 772 2.61 -6.69 -6.92
C VAL A 772 1.16 -6.44 -7.36
N ILE A 773 0.62 -5.26 -7.07
CA ILE A 773 -0.75 -4.89 -7.47
C ILE A 773 -0.88 -4.83 -9.01
N ARG A 774 0.09 -4.24 -9.72
CA ARG A 774 0.11 -4.19 -11.19
C ARG A 774 0.14 -5.59 -11.80
N LEU A 775 1.12 -6.41 -11.39
CA LEU A 775 1.35 -7.74 -11.95
C LEU A 775 0.18 -8.68 -11.62
N GLY A 776 -0.32 -8.63 -10.38
CA GLY A 776 -1.51 -9.38 -9.99
C GLY A 776 -2.76 -9.01 -10.79
N LEU A 777 -2.94 -7.74 -11.16
CA LEU A 777 -4.03 -7.34 -12.05
C LEU A 777 -3.85 -7.87 -13.48
N MET A 778 -2.62 -7.94 -14.00
CA MET A 778 -2.35 -8.56 -15.31
C MET A 778 -2.63 -10.06 -15.28
N GLU A 779 -2.21 -10.77 -14.22
CA GLU A 779 -2.56 -12.18 -14.01
C GLU A 779 -4.07 -12.40 -13.86
N MET A 780 -4.81 -11.50 -13.20
CA MET A 780 -6.28 -11.55 -13.15
C MET A 780 -6.91 -11.44 -14.54
N ILE A 781 -6.43 -10.52 -15.39
CA ILE A 781 -6.91 -10.34 -16.76
C ILE A 781 -6.56 -11.55 -17.64
N ALA A 782 -5.34 -12.07 -17.53
CA ALA A 782 -4.88 -13.23 -18.28
C ALA A 782 -5.64 -14.51 -17.89
N PHE A 783 -5.94 -14.69 -16.60
CA PHE A 783 -6.71 -15.84 -16.11
C PHE A 783 -8.15 -15.81 -16.64
N ALA A 784 -8.83 -14.67 -16.48
CA ALA A 784 -10.19 -14.50 -17.00
C ALA A 784 -10.26 -14.74 -18.52
N ARG A 785 -9.30 -14.21 -19.31
CA ARG A 785 -9.23 -14.42 -20.76
C ARG A 785 -9.02 -15.88 -21.19
N ILE A 786 -8.49 -16.74 -20.32
CA ILE A 786 -8.27 -18.17 -20.60
C ILE A 786 -9.43 -19.05 -20.11
N PHE A 787 -10.09 -18.66 -19.01
CA PHE A 787 -11.06 -19.52 -18.32
C PHE A 787 -12.53 -19.03 -18.39
N CYS A 788 -12.81 -17.78 -18.74
CA CYS A 788 -14.17 -17.34 -19.06
C CYS A 788 -14.58 -17.84 -20.45
N THR A 789 -15.64 -18.66 -20.51
CA THR A 789 -16.14 -19.26 -21.75
C THR A 789 -17.37 -18.54 -22.33
N ALA A 790 -17.93 -17.56 -21.64
CA ALA A 790 -19.20 -16.94 -21.99
C ALA A 790 -19.11 -15.84 -23.08
N GLY A 791 -17.92 -15.37 -23.43
CA GLY A 791 -17.72 -14.32 -24.43
C GLY A 791 -16.32 -13.69 -24.39
N PRO A 792 -16.04 -12.70 -25.28
CA PRO A 792 -14.78 -11.97 -25.29
C PRO A 792 -14.65 -11.07 -24.05
N VAL A 793 -13.64 -11.34 -23.22
CA VAL A 793 -13.40 -10.65 -21.94
C VAL A 793 -12.94 -9.19 -22.14
N SER A 794 -13.75 -8.25 -21.68
CA SER A 794 -13.53 -6.80 -21.81
C SER A 794 -12.52 -6.27 -20.78
N PRO A 795 -11.51 -5.49 -21.19
CA PRO A 795 -10.66 -4.77 -20.25
C PRO A 795 -11.41 -3.80 -19.32
N ALA A 796 -12.57 -3.28 -19.75
CA ALA A 796 -13.33 -2.30 -18.97
C ALA A 796 -13.82 -2.86 -17.61
N THR A 797 -14.22 -4.13 -17.58
CA THR A 797 -14.71 -4.80 -16.36
C THR A 797 -13.63 -4.97 -15.28
N PHE A 798 -12.35 -4.76 -15.61
CA PHE A 798 -11.24 -4.70 -14.64
C PHE A 798 -10.96 -3.28 -14.11
N LEU A 799 -11.45 -2.25 -14.80
CA LEU A 799 -11.41 -0.85 -14.36
C LEU A 799 -12.62 -0.51 -13.47
N GLU A 800 -13.72 -1.23 -13.63
CA GLU A 800 -14.86 -1.25 -12.72
C GLU A 800 -14.48 -1.70 -11.30
N SER A 801 -15.33 -1.37 -10.31
CA SER A 801 -15.03 -1.57 -8.88
C SER A 801 -14.65 -3.03 -8.53
N CYS A 802 -15.27 -4.02 -9.16
CA CYS A 802 -14.96 -5.44 -8.96
C CYS A 802 -13.50 -5.83 -9.27
N GLY A 803 -12.83 -5.10 -10.16
CA GLY A 803 -11.43 -5.30 -10.53
C GLY A 803 -10.49 -4.47 -9.66
N VAL A 804 -9.98 -3.37 -10.22
CA VAL A 804 -8.86 -2.59 -9.65
C VAL A 804 -9.18 -1.98 -8.27
N ALA A 805 -10.41 -1.51 -8.03
CA ALA A 805 -10.75 -0.86 -6.76
C ALA A 805 -10.84 -1.86 -5.59
N ASP A 806 -11.53 -2.99 -5.78
CA ASP A 806 -11.61 -4.07 -4.79
C ASP A 806 -10.24 -4.75 -4.57
N LEU A 807 -9.41 -4.85 -5.62
CA LEU A 807 -8.01 -5.28 -5.52
C LEU A 807 -7.19 -4.34 -4.61
N ILE A 808 -7.10 -3.05 -4.94
CA ILE A 808 -6.35 -2.06 -4.15
C ILE A 808 -6.84 -2.04 -2.70
N THR A 809 -8.16 -1.96 -2.49
CA THR A 809 -8.77 -1.93 -1.16
C THR A 809 -8.43 -3.18 -0.34
N THR A 810 -8.36 -4.36 -0.97
CA THR A 810 -7.93 -5.60 -0.30
C THR A 810 -6.43 -5.63 0.00
N CYS A 811 -5.59 -5.09 -0.90
CA CYS A 811 -4.13 -5.02 -0.74
C CYS A 811 -3.65 -4.00 0.31
N TYR A 812 -4.48 -3.03 0.72
CA TYR A 812 -4.18 -2.10 1.81
C TYR A 812 -4.96 -2.41 3.11
N GLY A 813 -6.28 -2.62 3.05
CA GLY A 813 -7.11 -2.82 4.25
C GLY A 813 -7.40 -4.29 4.62
N GLY A 814 -7.24 -5.22 3.67
CA GLY A 814 -7.83 -6.56 3.72
C GLY A 814 -7.23 -7.53 4.75
N ARG A 815 -8.04 -8.52 5.15
CA ARG A 815 -7.63 -9.64 6.02
C ARG A 815 -6.48 -10.47 5.41
N ASN A 816 -6.53 -10.74 4.10
CA ASN A 816 -5.47 -11.45 3.37
C ASN A 816 -4.09 -10.76 3.52
N ARG A 817 -4.05 -9.42 3.37
CA ARG A 817 -2.84 -8.61 3.58
C ARG A 817 -2.36 -8.65 5.04
N LYS A 818 -3.27 -8.50 6.01
CA LYS A 818 -2.94 -8.55 7.45
C LYS A 818 -2.32 -9.88 7.87
N ILE A 819 -2.80 -11.01 7.33
CA ILE A 819 -2.21 -12.33 7.61
C ILE A 819 -0.93 -12.56 6.80
N GLY A 820 -0.85 -12.15 5.53
CA GLY A 820 0.38 -12.23 4.74
C GLY A 820 1.55 -11.46 5.37
N GLU A 821 1.27 -10.28 5.93
CA GLU A 821 2.26 -9.53 6.73
C GLU A 821 2.68 -10.30 7.98
N ALA A 822 1.72 -10.80 8.77
CA ALA A 822 2.02 -11.54 9.99
C ALA A 822 2.81 -12.83 9.71
N PHE A 823 2.48 -13.54 8.63
CA PHE A 823 3.19 -14.72 8.13
C PHE A 823 4.65 -14.37 7.83
N ALA A 824 4.88 -13.40 6.94
CA ALA A 824 6.22 -12.97 6.56
C ALA A 824 7.06 -12.40 7.72
N ARG A 825 6.44 -11.76 8.71
CA ARG A 825 7.13 -11.26 9.92
C ARG A 825 7.44 -12.32 10.97
N THR A 826 6.68 -13.42 11.04
CA THR A 826 6.73 -14.34 12.19
C THR A 826 7.14 -15.77 11.87
N GLY A 827 6.97 -16.23 10.63
CA GLY A 827 7.20 -17.63 10.25
C GLY A 827 6.21 -18.62 10.89
N LYS A 828 5.09 -18.14 11.44
CA LYS A 828 3.96 -18.97 11.88
C LYS A 828 3.17 -19.52 10.70
N THR A 829 2.48 -20.65 10.86
CA THR A 829 1.60 -21.17 9.81
C THR A 829 0.37 -20.28 9.63
N ILE A 830 -0.32 -20.45 8.50
CA ILE A 830 -1.53 -19.67 8.21
C ILE A 830 -2.64 -20.03 9.22
N GLU A 831 -2.76 -21.30 9.59
CA GLU A 831 -3.74 -21.83 10.54
C GLU A 831 -3.55 -21.28 11.97
N GLU A 832 -2.30 -21.08 12.39
CA GLU A 832 -1.97 -20.40 13.66
C GLU A 832 -2.42 -18.94 13.62
N LEU A 833 -2.10 -18.22 12.53
CA LEU A 833 -2.42 -16.81 12.37
C LEU A 833 -3.92 -16.55 12.18
N GLU A 834 -4.65 -17.47 11.53
CA GLU A 834 -6.11 -17.43 11.49
C GLU A 834 -6.72 -17.52 12.90
N LYS A 835 -6.26 -18.47 13.72
CA LYS A 835 -6.70 -18.64 15.12
C LYS A 835 -6.39 -17.38 15.95
N GLU A 836 -5.19 -16.82 15.80
CA GLU A 836 -4.74 -15.65 16.57
C GLU A 836 -5.34 -14.31 16.17
N MET A 837 -5.74 -14.12 14.90
CA MET A 837 -6.00 -12.79 14.34
C MET A 837 -7.35 -12.62 13.63
N LEU A 838 -8.10 -13.70 13.41
CA LEU A 838 -9.37 -13.64 12.66
C LEU A 838 -10.61 -14.07 13.46
N ASN A 839 -10.46 -14.41 14.75
CA ASN A 839 -11.56 -14.74 15.67
C ASN A 839 -12.57 -15.76 15.09
N GLY A 840 -12.06 -16.85 14.51
CA GLY A 840 -12.86 -17.91 13.89
C GLY A 840 -13.23 -17.70 12.41
N GLN A 841 -12.94 -16.53 11.83
CA GLN A 841 -13.11 -16.32 10.39
C GLN A 841 -11.95 -16.96 9.60
N LYS A 842 -12.26 -17.64 8.49
CA LYS A 842 -11.23 -18.17 7.58
C LYS A 842 -10.72 -17.14 6.58
N LEU A 843 -9.44 -17.26 6.24
CA LEU A 843 -8.78 -16.58 5.13
C LEU A 843 -9.23 -17.20 3.79
N GLN A 844 -9.06 -16.49 2.68
CA GLN A 844 -9.47 -17.00 1.36
C GLN A 844 -8.31 -17.01 0.35
N GLY A 845 -7.40 -16.03 0.42
CA GLY A 845 -6.28 -15.90 -0.52
C GLY A 845 -5.45 -17.17 -0.74
N PRO A 846 -4.96 -17.86 0.32
CA PRO A 846 -4.19 -19.10 0.15
C PRO A 846 -5.02 -20.25 -0.44
N ALA A 847 -6.26 -20.44 0.02
CA ALA A 847 -7.14 -21.48 -0.51
C ALA A 847 -7.39 -21.29 -2.02
N THR A 848 -7.74 -20.07 -2.45
CA THR A 848 -7.91 -19.74 -3.87
C THR A 848 -6.59 -19.85 -4.65
N ALA A 849 -5.43 -19.58 -4.03
CA ALA A 849 -4.12 -19.80 -4.66
C ALA A 849 -3.86 -21.29 -4.93
N ALA A 850 -4.25 -22.19 -4.01
CA ALA A 850 -4.14 -23.64 -4.21
C ALA A 850 -5.09 -24.16 -5.31
N GLU A 851 -6.35 -23.70 -5.32
CA GLU A 851 -7.31 -24.02 -6.39
C GLU A 851 -6.80 -23.57 -7.77
N VAL A 852 -6.34 -22.31 -7.87
CA VAL A 852 -5.76 -21.76 -9.11
C VAL A 852 -4.51 -22.52 -9.52
N ASN A 853 -3.62 -22.85 -8.59
CA ASN A 853 -2.40 -23.61 -8.91
C ASN A 853 -2.72 -25.02 -9.44
N HIS A 854 -3.74 -25.68 -8.92
CA HIS A 854 -4.21 -26.99 -9.41
C HIS A 854 -4.72 -26.90 -10.87
N ILE A 855 -5.58 -25.93 -11.17
CA ILE A 855 -6.06 -25.68 -12.55
C ILE A 855 -4.88 -25.40 -13.50
N LEU A 856 -3.96 -24.52 -13.09
CA LEU A 856 -2.82 -24.12 -13.90
C LEU A 856 -1.83 -25.26 -14.16
N LYS A 857 -1.64 -26.16 -13.18
CA LYS A 857 -0.87 -27.41 -13.36
C LYS A 857 -1.56 -28.32 -14.38
N HIS A 858 -2.86 -28.61 -14.22
CA HIS A 858 -3.58 -29.49 -15.14
C HIS A 858 -3.62 -28.93 -16.60
N LYS A 859 -3.59 -27.60 -16.78
CA LYS A 859 -3.56 -26.98 -18.12
C LYS A 859 -2.16 -26.70 -18.65
N ASN A 860 -1.08 -27.01 -17.93
CA ASN A 860 0.31 -26.64 -18.27
C ASN A 860 0.49 -25.13 -18.52
N LEU A 861 -0.06 -24.31 -17.62
CA LEU A 861 -0.04 -22.84 -17.70
C LEU A 861 0.66 -22.15 -16.53
N VAL A 862 1.25 -22.91 -15.59
CA VAL A 862 1.84 -22.38 -14.34
C VAL A 862 2.81 -21.22 -14.58
N ASP A 863 3.67 -21.33 -15.59
CA ASP A 863 4.72 -20.35 -15.91
C ASP A 863 4.17 -19.00 -16.42
N LYS A 864 2.89 -18.95 -16.82
CA LYS A 864 2.21 -17.70 -17.20
C LYS A 864 1.64 -16.93 -16.02
N PHE A 865 1.67 -17.50 -14.81
CA PHE A 865 1.12 -16.92 -13.58
C PHE A 865 2.12 -17.06 -12.42
N PRO A 866 3.35 -16.52 -12.55
CA PRO A 866 4.40 -16.67 -11.55
C PRO A 866 4.05 -16.08 -10.19
N LEU A 867 3.22 -15.03 -10.10
CA LEU A 867 2.80 -14.42 -8.84
C LEU A 867 1.75 -15.28 -8.12
N PHE A 868 0.71 -15.76 -8.81
CA PHE A 868 -0.24 -16.72 -8.24
C PHE A 868 0.47 -18.03 -7.82
N ASN A 869 1.40 -18.54 -8.62
CA ASN A 869 2.22 -19.70 -8.27
C ASN A 869 3.07 -19.41 -7.04
N ALA A 870 3.83 -18.30 -6.99
CA ALA A 870 4.70 -17.97 -5.86
C ALA A 870 3.93 -17.84 -4.54
N VAL A 871 2.73 -17.25 -4.54
CA VAL A 871 1.89 -17.20 -3.33
C VAL A 871 1.52 -18.61 -2.85
N TYR A 872 1.13 -19.52 -3.76
CA TYR A 872 0.88 -20.92 -3.41
C TYR A 872 2.15 -21.64 -2.91
N GLN A 873 3.29 -21.47 -3.58
CA GLN A 873 4.57 -22.10 -3.22
C GLN A 873 4.99 -21.74 -1.78
N ILE A 874 4.88 -20.45 -1.44
CA ILE A 874 5.23 -19.94 -0.11
C ILE A 874 4.21 -20.39 0.95
N CYS A 875 2.92 -20.45 0.61
CA CYS A 875 1.86 -20.83 1.57
C CYS A 875 1.81 -22.34 1.86
N PHE A 876 2.12 -23.21 0.89
CA PHE A 876 1.87 -24.66 0.99
C PHE A 876 3.05 -25.57 0.66
N GLN A 877 4.04 -25.12 -0.11
CA GLN A 877 5.21 -25.94 -0.48
C GLN A 877 6.47 -25.56 0.33
N GLY A 878 6.35 -24.63 1.28
CA GLY A 878 7.43 -24.24 2.20
C GLY A 878 8.50 -23.34 1.60
N HIS A 879 8.26 -22.74 0.43
CA HIS A 879 9.26 -21.85 -0.20
C HIS A 879 9.56 -20.63 0.69
N PRO A 880 10.84 -20.21 0.80
CA PRO A 880 11.23 -19.05 1.60
C PRO A 880 10.52 -17.77 1.13
N VAL A 881 9.77 -17.12 2.03
CA VAL A 881 8.96 -15.94 1.70
C VAL A 881 9.78 -14.76 1.14
N ASN A 882 11.08 -14.68 1.45
CA ASN A 882 12.01 -13.71 0.87
C ASN A 882 12.26 -13.91 -0.64
N GLU A 883 12.04 -15.11 -1.19
CA GLU A 883 12.13 -15.39 -2.63
C GLU A 883 10.96 -14.80 -3.43
N PHE A 884 9.92 -14.28 -2.77
CA PHE A 884 8.79 -13.63 -3.44
C PHE A 884 9.22 -12.46 -4.34
N ILE A 885 10.35 -11.80 -4.06
CA ILE A 885 10.90 -10.74 -4.94
C ILE A 885 11.29 -11.30 -6.33
N ASN A 886 11.68 -12.57 -6.41
CA ASN A 886 12.17 -13.19 -7.65
C ASN A 886 11.04 -13.33 -8.69
N CYS A 887 9.80 -13.58 -8.27
CA CYS A 887 8.66 -13.68 -9.21
C CYS A 887 8.22 -12.32 -9.75
N LEU A 888 8.61 -11.22 -9.09
CA LEU A 888 8.38 -9.85 -9.55
C LEU A 888 9.49 -9.39 -10.49
N GLN A 889 10.75 -9.73 -10.19
CA GLN A 889 11.92 -9.42 -10.99
C GLN A 889 11.96 -10.18 -12.33
N ASN A 890 11.56 -11.45 -12.34
CA ASN A 890 11.61 -12.33 -13.51
C ASN A 890 10.21 -12.58 -14.10
N HIS A 891 9.24 -11.69 -13.87
CA HIS A 891 7.90 -11.81 -14.42
C HIS A 891 7.95 -11.66 -15.96
N PRO A 892 7.20 -12.44 -16.76
CA PRO A 892 7.21 -12.31 -18.23
C PRO A 892 6.94 -10.88 -18.74
N GLU A 893 5.97 -10.18 -18.16
CA GLU A 893 5.69 -8.73 -18.34
C GLU A 893 6.81 -7.75 -17.92
N HIS A 894 8.03 -8.24 -17.69
CA HIS A 894 9.25 -7.47 -17.38
C HIS A 894 10.48 -7.92 -18.22
N MET A 895 10.32 -8.85 -19.17
CA MET A 895 11.33 -9.27 -20.14
C MET A 895 10.91 -8.97 -21.58
#